data_AF-A0A6P1I3W5-F1
#
_entry.id   AF-A0A6P1I3W5-F1
#
_cell.length_a   1.000
_cell.length_b   1.000
_cell.length_c   1.000
_cell.angle_alpha   90.00
_cell.angle_beta   90.00
_cell.angle_gamma   90.00
#
_symmetry.space_group_name_H-M   'P 1'
#
loop_
_entity.id
_entity.type
_entity.pdbx_description
1 polymer ?
#
loop_
_entity_poly.entity_id
_entity_poly.type
_entity_poly.pdbx_seq_one_letter_code
_entity_poly.pdbx_strand_id
1 'polypeptide(L)'
;MTTVNSMGRPRVRLDSPAKTFATEKQRQAEAAERRARERAAQRRDHVDALAGRGGIAAVETPERIAKRLDRLTRYYTGEDVPQATPTAASGVLVEEALDRVSEWVDSDASADQVLEKIINTSDFVGVRYLDAGVAAARSIGRVNIRDSRGNLQGYGTGFLVSPTLLLTNHHVLPSAETARSSVIEFDYQDGIDGNPLPVQVFPLDPGRFFLADRERDFALVAVRAPAPVLAQFGFNRLFAAEGKAVIGEFVTIVQHPRGDKKQIALRENRIVDIPERFLHYSADTEPGSSGSPVFNDQWEVVALHHASVRAPQHTEFGGILNEGVRISRIMKFVADQDMPRNWRALVDEIVSAEQELATPSSSPRQDVVPREEITVRVPLEITVRLGSAEPRRAAGGEPVDSEAISIDPDYSNRRGYDPGFLRVHLPLPVPGPHVASIASEELRYHHFSVVMHTERALALFTAVNIDGRQSQNPKRDRDRWILDPRLPARQQTGERVYEDNPLDRGHLVRRLDPAWGPNAKTANDDTFHFTNCTPQHHDFNAGRTLWLGLEDYVLKNADNADLAVSVLTGPVLAADDPRYRGVALPRQFWKTVAMAKRDGGLSVTGYLLTQAALLDEFTEGEESFSYGAYRTFQVPVRRITQLTGLDLDAYVAADPLEQVEGTTLPRELIRLQDLIL
;
A
#
# COMPACT_ATOMS: atom_id res chain seq x y z
N MET A 1 1.26 5.48 -45.79
CA MET A 1 1.32 6.59 -46.77
C MET A 1 0.85 7.85 -46.09
N THR A 2 1.77 8.74 -45.72
CA THR A 2 1.50 9.97 -44.98
C THR A 2 1.36 11.10 -45.99
N THR A 3 0.17 11.69 -46.12
CA THR A 3 -0.05 12.84 -47.00
C THR A 3 0.25 14.13 -46.25
N VAL A 4 1.20 14.90 -46.78
CA VAL A 4 1.71 16.16 -46.23
C VAL A 4 1.10 17.33 -47.02
N ASN A 5 0.85 18.49 -46.40
CA ASN A 5 0.45 19.69 -47.16
C ASN A 5 1.65 20.34 -47.88
N SER A 6 1.38 21.36 -48.71
CA SER A 6 2.40 22.10 -49.48
C SER A 6 3.49 22.80 -48.65
N MET A 7 3.36 22.82 -47.31
CA MET A 7 4.31 23.40 -46.36
C MET A 7 4.91 22.36 -45.38
N GLY A 8 4.83 21.06 -45.68
CA GLY A 8 5.51 20.05 -44.85
C GLY A 8 4.85 19.73 -43.50
N ARG A 9 3.67 20.28 -43.20
CA ARG A 9 2.99 20.09 -41.91
C ARG A 9 2.02 18.91 -41.93
N PRO A 10 1.94 18.10 -40.85
CA PRO A 10 0.95 17.04 -40.73
C PRO A 10 -0.46 17.62 -40.71
N ARG A 11 -1.33 17.09 -41.56
CA ARG A 11 -2.73 17.50 -41.70
C ARG A 11 -3.57 16.74 -40.67
N VAL A 12 -4.37 17.43 -39.84
CA VAL A 12 -5.37 16.78 -38.98
C VAL A 12 -6.34 16.03 -39.89
N ARG A 13 -6.38 14.69 -39.76
CA ARG A 13 -7.41 13.87 -40.40
C ARG A 13 -8.70 14.06 -39.61
N LEU A 14 -9.60 14.86 -40.16
CA LEU A 14 -11.02 14.75 -39.86
C LEU A 14 -11.52 13.45 -40.50
N ASP A 15 -12.18 12.63 -39.68
CA ASP A 15 -12.95 11.43 -40.01
C ASP A 15 -12.17 10.15 -40.38
N SER A 16 -11.88 9.35 -39.35
CA SER A 16 -11.92 7.88 -39.46
C SER A 16 -13.20 7.38 -38.77
N PRO A 17 -13.82 6.27 -39.22
CA PRO A 17 -15.07 5.77 -38.64
C PRO A 17 -14.95 5.64 -37.12
N ALA A 18 -15.98 6.09 -36.39
CA ALA A 18 -15.99 6.15 -34.92
C ALA A 18 -15.60 4.79 -34.34
N LYS A 19 -14.37 4.71 -33.79
CA LYS A 19 -13.86 3.49 -33.16
C LYS A 19 -14.38 3.43 -31.74
N THR A 20 -14.77 2.23 -31.33
CA THR A 20 -15.35 2.01 -30.00
C THR A 20 -14.30 2.14 -28.90
N PHE A 21 -14.74 2.52 -27.72
CA PHE A 21 -13.95 2.51 -26.48
C PHE A 21 -13.14 1.22 -26.31
N ALA A 22 -13.79 0.05 -26.48
CA ALA A 22 -13.14 -1.25 -26.31
C ALA A 22 -11.99 -1.48 -27.30
N THR A 23 -12.17 -1.11 -28.58
CA THR A 23 -11.14 -1.29 -29.61
C THR A 23 -9.92 -0.41 -29.40
N GLU A 24 -10.10 0.83 -28.94
CA GLU A 24 -8.97 1.71 -28.66
C GLU A 24 -8.24 1.30 -27.38
N LYS A 25 -8.97 0.89 -26.34
CA LYS A 25 -8.39 0.35 -25.11
C LYS A 25 -7.50 -0.86 -25.38
N GLN A 26 -7.96 -1.82 -26.17
CA GLN A 26 -7.18 -3.00 -26.54
C GLN A 26 -5.90 -2.61 -27.30
N ARG A 27 -6.01 -1.71 -28.28
CA ARG A 27 -4.84 -1.25 -29.05
C ARG A 27 -3.78 -0.63 -28.15
N GLN A 28 -4.17 0.22 -27.19
CA GLN A 28 -3.21 0.86 -26.30
C GLN A 28 -2.54 -0.16 -25.39
N ALA A 29 -3.29 -1.13 -24.87
CA ALA A 29 -2.74 -2.23 -24.07
C ALA A 29 -1.69 -3.02 -24.86
N GLU A 30 -1.99 -3.44 -26.09
CA GLU A 30 -1.04 -4.15 -26.96
C GLU A 30 0.22 -3.31 -27.28
N ALA A 31 0.05 -1.99 -27.45
CA ALA A 31 1.15 -1.08 -27.71
C ALA A 31 2.05 -0.88 -26.49
N ALA A 32 1.46 -0.74 -25.30
CA ALA A 32 2.16 -0.66 -24.03
C ALA A 32 2.93 -1.97 -23.75
N GLU A 33 2.32 -3.12 -24.01
CA GLU A 33 2.97 -4.42 -23.86
C GLU A 33 4.22 -4.57 -24.74
N ARG A 34 4.13 -4.14 -26.01
CA ARG A 34 5.29 -4.16 -26.93
C ARG A 34 6.42 -3.28 -26.39
N ARG A 35 6.11 -2.04 -26.00
CA ARG A 35 7.11 -1.13 -25.41
C ARG A 35 7.70 -1.66 -24.13
N ALA A 36 6.90 -2.26 -23.26
CA ALA A 36 7.37 -2.87 -22.04
C ALA A 36 8.37 -4.00 -22.34
N ARG A 37 8.09 -4.86 -23.33
CA ARG A 37 9.03 -5.90 -23.78
C ARG A 37 10.32 -5.30 -24.37
N GLU A 38 10.21 -4.31 -25.26
CA GLU A 38 11.36 -3.65 -25.90
C GLU A 38 12.27 -2.94 -24.88
N ARG A 39 11.69 -2.33 -23.85
CA ARG A 39 12.40 -1.61 -22.79
C ARG A 39 12.83 -2.48 -21.62
N ALA A 40 12.63 -3.80 -21.68
CA ALA A 40 12.85 -4.69 -20.53
C ALA A 40 14.31 -4.73 -20.08
N ALA A 41 15.27 -4.83 -21.01
CA ALA A 41 16.70 -4.86 -20.68
C ALA A 41 17.15 -3.55 -20.00
N GLN A 42 16.92 -2.42 -20.66
CA GLN A 42 17.33 -1.13 -20.11
C GLN A 42 16.68 -0.82 -18.75
N ARG A 43 15.41 -1.21 -18.55
CA ARG A 43 14.76 -1.01 -17.26
C ARG A 43 15.33 -1.89 -16.16
N ARG A 44 15.75 -3.13 -16.46
CA ARG A 44 16.50 -3.95 -15.49
C ARG A 44 17.81 -3.27 -15.12
N ASP A 45 18.57 -2.81 -16.12
CA ASP A 45 19.82 -2.09 -15.87
C ASP A 45 19.60 -0.87 -14.97
N HIS A 46 18.50 -0.12 -15.18
CA HIS A 46 18.14 0.99 -14.31
C HIS A 46 17.80 0.55 -12.88
N VAL A 47 16.96 -0.48 -12.72
CA VAL A 47 16.56 -0.98 -11.39
C VAL A 47 17.77 -1.52 -10.61
N ASP A 48 18.64 -2.29 -11.28
CA ASP A 48 19.86 -2.84 -10.69
C ASP A 48 20.83 -1.72 -10.29
N ALA A 49 21.00 -0.70 -11.15
CA ALA A 49 21.85 0.44 -10.87
C ALA A 49 21.32 1.32 -9.71
N LEU A 50 20.00 1.48 -9.59
CA LEU A 50 19.36 2.15 -8.44
C LEU A 50 19.56 1.39 -7.12
N ALA A 51 19.71 0.06 -7.15
CA ALA A 51 20.01 -0.75 -5.98
C ALA A 51 21.52 -0.81 -5.65
N GLY A 52 22.37 -0.41 -6.61
CA GLY A 52 23.83 -0.37 -6.47
C GLY A 52 24.36 0.96 -5.90
N ARG A 53 25.69 1.07 -5.80
CA ARG A 53 26.38 2.24 -5.21
C ARG A 53 26.27 3.55 -6.01
N GLY A 54 25.81 3.50 -7.26
CA GLY A 54 25.75 4.66 -8.15
C GLY A 54 24.41 5.40 -8.17
N GLY A 55 23.39 4.86 -7.49
CA GLY A 55 22.08 5.49 -7.28
C GLY A 55 21.47 6.16 -8.51
N ILE A 56 21.02 7.42 -8.36
CA ILE A 56 20.40 8.22 -9.42
C ILE A 56 21.44 8.57 -10.50
N ALA A 57 22.68 8.85 -10.11
CA ALA A 57 23.76 9.24 -11.05
C ALA A 57 24.04 8.18 -12.11
N ALA A 58 23.86 6.90 -11.77
CA ALA A 58 24.11 5.78 -12.67
C ALA A 58 23.02 5.58 -13.73
N VAL A 59 21.81 6.09 -13.51
CA VAL A 59 20.63 5.85 -14.35
C VAL A 59 20.12 7.10 -15.06
N GLU A 60 20.66 8.27 -14.70
CA GLU A 60 20.26 9.55 -15.24
C GLU A 60 21.37 10.27 -16.01
N THR A 61 20.97 11.08 -16.98
CA THR A 61 21.94 11.92 -17.69
C THR A 61 22.24 13.18 -16.88
N PRO A 62 23.46 13.75 -16.99
CA PRO A 62 23.82 14.99 -16.30
C PRO A 62 22.84 16.14 -16.57
N GLU A 63 22.29 16.22 -17.79
CA GLU A 63 21.29 17.23 -18.15
C GLU A 63 19.98 17.03 -17.38
N ARG A 64 19.55 15.79 -17.13
CA ARG A 64 18.30 15.53 -16.39
C ARG A 64 18.50 15.78 -14.90
N ILE A 65 19.65 15.39 -14.36
CA ILE A 65 20.06 15.71 -12.98
C ILE A 65 20.06 17.22 -12.78
N ALA A 66 20.74 17.97 -13.65
CA ALA A 66 20.80 19.44 -13.57
C ALA A 66 19.41 20.09 -13.61
N LYS A 67 18.55 19.70 -14.56
CA LYS A 67 17.19 20.23 -14.66
C LYS A 67 16.33 19.88 -13.45
N ARG A 68 16.44 18.66 -12.92
CA ARG A 68 15.63 18.24 -11.75
C ARG A 68 16.11 18.93 -10.48
N LEU A 69 17.43 19.05 -10.30
CA LEU A 69 18.03 19.73 -9.17
C LEU A 69 17.64 21.22 -9.16
N ASP A 70 17.82 21.95 -10.27
CA ASP A 70 17.39 23.37 -10.37
C ASP A 70 15.89 23.53 -10.05
N ARG A 71 15.04 22.62 -10.53
CA ARG A 71 13.60 22.66 -10.24
C ARG A 71 13.29 22.44 -8.76
N LEU A 72 13.95 21.47 -8.13
CA LEU A 72 13.74 21.13 -6.72
C LEU A 72 14.26 22.21 -5.79
N THR A 73 15.46 22.73 -6.03
CA THR A 73 16.04 23.76 -5.15
C THR A 73 15.16 25.01 -5.15
N ARG A 74 14.67 25.47 -6.32
CA ARG A 74 13.70 26.57 -6.39
C ARG A 74 12.42 26.30 -5.60
N TYR A 75 11.85 25.10 -5.72
CA TYR A 75 10.65 24.73 -4.97
C TYR A 75 10.85 24.80 -3.45
N TYR A 76 12.00 24.31 -2.95
CA TYR A 76 12.28 24.30 -1.52
C TYR A 76 12.72 25.66 -0.97
N THR A 77 13.37 26.51 -1.78
CA THR A 77 13.72 27.89 -1.39
C THR A 77 12.57 28.88 -1.59
N GLY A 78 11.45 28.45 -2.17
CA GLY A 78 10.30 29.31 -2.43
C GLY A 78 10.48 30.26 -3.61
N GLU A 79 11.45 30.00 -4.48
CA GLU A 79 11.62 30.69 -5.76
C GLU A 79 10.61 30.21 -6.81
N ASP A 80 10.39 31.03 -7.84
CA ASP A 80 9.53 30.68 -8.97
C ASP A 80 10.05 29.44 -9.71
N VAL A 81 9.22 28.41 -9.78
CA VAL A 81 9.51 27.18 -10.52
C VAL A 81 9.26 27.41 -12.02
N PRO A 82 10.27 27.22 -12.90
CA PRO A 82 10.13 27.53 -14.33
C PRO A 82 9.03 26.72 -15.01
N GLN A 83 8.17 27.43 -15.77
CA GLN A 83 7.13 26.80 -16.59
C GLN A 83 7.65 26.31 -17.96
N ALA A 84 8.81 26.83 -18.39
CA ALA A 84 9.52 26.40 -19.59
C ALA A 84 10.78 25.60 -19.23
N THR A 85 11.26 24.76 -20.15
CA THR A 85 12.51 24.01 -19.96
C THR A 85 13.69 24.99 -19.94
N PRO A 86 14.56 24.95 -18.90
CA PRO A 86 15.76 25.78 -18.86
C PRO A 86 16.66 25.55 -20.08
N THR A 87 17.19 26.62 -20.67
CA THR A 87 18.10 26.60 -21.83
C THR A 87 19.56 26.76 -21.46
N ALA A 88 19.86 27.09 -20.19
CA ALA A 88 21.23 27.21 -19.69
C ALA A 88 21.96 25.85 -19.76
N ALA A 89 23.29 25.90 -19.85
CA ALA A 89 24.12 24.70 -19.85
C ALA A 89 24.03 23.97 -18.50
N SER A 90 24.12 22.63 -18.50
CA SER A 90 23.95 21.80 -17.30
C SER A 90 24.87 22.22 -16.15
N GLY A 91 26.12 22.61 -16.43
CA GLY A 91 27.06 23.07 -15.40
C GLY A 91 26.59 24.35 -14.71
N VAL A 92 26.04 25.31 -15.46
CA VAL A 92 25.50 26.57 -14.91
C VAL A 92 24.26 26.30 -14.05
N LEU A 93 23.37 25.41 -14.52
CA LEU A 93 22.18 25.03 -13.74
C LEU A 93 22.56 24.33 -12.43
N VAL A 94 23.60 23.49 -12.44
CA VAL A 94 24.10 22.83 -11.23
C VAL A 94 24.70 23.85 -10.28
N GLU A 95 25.57 24.74 -10.77
CA GLU A 95 26.20 25.79 -9.97
C GLU A 95 25.15 26.67 -9.28
N GLU A 96 24.19 27.22 -10.05
CA GLU A 96 23.10 28.03 -9.51
C GLU A 96 22.22 27.24 -8.51
N ALA A 97 21.97 25.95 -8.78
CA ALA A 97 21.15 25.15 -7.89
C ALA A 97 21.86 24.84 -6.57
N LEU A 98 23.16 24.56 -6.60
CA LEU A 98 23.97 24.32 -5.40
C LEU A 98 24.12 25.60 -4.58
N ASP A 99 24.28 26.76 -5.22
CA ASP A 99 24.34 28.05 -4.54
C ASP A 99 23.06 28.32 -3.71
N ARG A 100 21.88 27.97 -4.24
CA ARG A 100 20.58 28.12 -3.53
C ARG A 100 20.47 27.31 -2.25
N VAL A 101 21.13 26.16 -2.18
CA VAL A 101 21.06 25.23 -1.04
C VAL A 101 22.40 25.11 -0.30
N SER A 102 23.32 26.04 -0.55
CA SER A 102 24.66 26.07 0.05
C SER A 102 24.63 26.10 1.58
N GLU A 103 23.56 26.61 2.19
CA GLU A 103 23.35 26.58 3.64
C GLU A 103 22.90 25.21 4.18
N TRP A 104 22.39 24.32 3.32
CA TRP A 104 21.78 23.03 3.69
C TRP A 104 22.64 21.82 3.30
N VAL A 105 23.74 22.07 2.61
CA VAL A 105 24.56 21.05 1.97
C VAL A 105 26.04 21.32 2.26
N ASP A 106 26.80 20.26 2.54
CA ASP A 106 28.25 20.34 2.67
C ASP A 106 28.91 20.93 1.42
N SER A 107 29.93 21.79 1.59
CA SER A 107 30.59 22.50 0.48
C SER A 107 31.16 21.61 -0.62
N ASP A 108 31.40 20.33 -0.30
CA ASP A 108 32.07 19.37 -1.18
C ASP A 108 31.09 18.35 -1.80
N ALA A 109 29.77 18.50 -1.57
CA ALA A 109 28.77 17.58 -2.11
C ALA A 109 28.56 17.77 -3.62
N SER A 110 28.51 16.67 -4.37
CA SER A 110 28.23 16.69 -5.80
C SER A 110 26.73 16.85 -6.09
N ALA A 111 26.37 17.32 -7.29
CA ALA A 111 24.99 17.55 -7.70
C ALA A 111 24.09 16.31 -7.58
N ASP A 112 24.63 15.14 -7.91
CA ASP A 112 23.97 13.84 -7.75
C ASP A 112 23.76 13.47 -6.28
N GLN A 113 24.74 13.71 -5.41
CA GLN A 113 24.58 13.48 -3.97
C GLN A 113 23.51 14.38 -3.36
N VAL A 114 23.44 15.65 -3.78
CA VAL A 114 22.39 16.57 -3.33
C VAL A 114 21.02 16.13 -3.84
N LEU A 115 20.93 15.75 -5.11
CA LEU A 115 19.68 15.25 -5.69
C LEU A 115 19.21 13.97 -4.99
N GLU A 116 20.12 13.04 -4.72
CA GLU A 116 19.82 11.83 -3.94
C GLU A 116 19.44 12.15 -2.51
N LYS A 117 20.07 13.16 -1.88
CA LYS A 117 19.67 13.63 -0.55
C LYS A 117 18.22 14.13 -0.53
N ILE A 118 17.83 14.87 -1.57
CA ILE A 118 16.49 15.44 -1.70
C ILE A 118 15.44 14.36 -2.03
N ILE A 119 15.79 13.36 -2.86
CA ILE A 119 14.83 12.37 -3.39
C ILE A 119 14.77 11.06 -2.59
N ASN A 120 15.89 10.58 -2.02
CA ASN A 120 16.03 9.19 -1.56
C ASN A 120 16.28 8.99 -0.06
N THR A 121 16.49 10.02 0.77
CA THR A 121 17.00 9.81 2.15
C THR A 121 16.01 10.09 3.29
N SER A 122 14.81 10.58 3.02
CA SER A 122 13.80 10.79 4.07
C SER A 122 12.37 10.75 3.51
N ASP A 123 11.54 9.83 4.02
CA ASP A 123 10.09 9.76 3.76
C ASP A 123 9.30 10.84 4.56
N PHE A 124 10.00 11.91 4.99
CA PHE A 124 9.41 13.04 5.68
C PHE A 124 9.10 14.13 4.65
N VAL A 125 7.85 14.17 4.19
CA VAL A 125 7.31 15.32 3.47
C VAL A 125 6.68 16.30 4.45
N GLY A 126 6.84 17.60 4.24
CA GLY A 126 6.18 18.61 5.07
C GLY A 126 4.65 18.49 4.97
N VAL A 127 3.91 18.84 6.03
CA VAL A 127 2.44 18.70 6.11
C VAL A 127 1.71 19.35 4.92
N ARG A 128 2.28 20.44 4.36
CA ARG A 128 1.80 21.08 3.12
C ARG A 128 1.59 20.09 1.96
N TYR A 129 2.31 18.97 1.93
CA TYR A 129 2.13 17.89 0.97
C TYR A 129 0.69 17.34 0.99
N LEU A 130 0.10 17.13 2.17
CA LEU A 130 -1.27 16.62 2.28
C LEU A 130 -2.29 17.66 1.84
N ASP A 131 -2.11 18.93 2.23
CA ASP A 131 -3.00 20.02 1.82
C ASP A 131 -2.98 20.23 0.30
N ALA A 132 -1.78 20.21 -0.29
CA ALA A 132 -1.60 20.28 -1.73
C ALA A 132 -2.23 19.07 -2.44
N GLY A 133 -2.13 17.88 -1.84
CA GLY A 133 -2.76 16.67 -2.34
C GLY A 133 -4.28 16.72 -2.34
N VAL A 134 -4.88 17.22 -1.27
CA VAL A 134 -6.33 17.47 -1.21
C VAL A 134 -6.75 18.46 -2.29
N ALA A 135 -6.00 19.55 -2.48
CA ALA A 135 -6.28 20.53 -3.53
C ALA A 135 -6.18 19.91 -4.94
N ALA A 136 -5.12 19.14 -5.23
CA ALA A 136 -4.94 18.47 -6.50
C ALA A 136 -6.04 17.44 -6.79
N ALA A 137 -6.44 16.67 -5.78
CA ALA A 137 -7.42 15.59 -5.89
C ALA A 137 -8.87 16.06 -6.13
N ARG A 138 -9.23 17.29 -5.73
CA ARG A 138 -10.57 17.87 -5.95
C ARG A 138 -10.92 17.96 -7.44
N SER A 139 -9.95 18.28 -8.28
CA SER A 139 -10.13 18.45 -9.72
C SER A 139 -10.30 17.15 -10.50
N ILE A 140 -10.21 16.00 -9.82
CA ILE A 140 -10.20 14.66 -10.42
C ILE A 140 -11.58 14.04 -10.25
N GLY A 141 -12.10 13.43 -11.30
CA GLY A 141 -13.41 12.79 -11.30
C GLY A 141 -13.46 11.51 -12.12
N ARG A 142 -14.57 10.78 -11.96
CA ARG A 142 -14.87 9.55 -12.69
C ARG A 142 -15.55 9.88 -14.01
N VAL A 143 -14.96 9.47 -15.13
CA VAL A 143 -15.57 9.58 -16.45
C VAL A 143 -16.52 8.40 -16.67
N ASN A 144 -17.80 8.68 -16.85
CA ASN A 144 -18.79 7.69 -17.29
C ASN A 144 -18.84 7.67 -18.80
N ILE A 145 -18.27 6.62 -19.40
CA ILE A 145 -18.14 6.49 -20.84
C ILE A 145 -19.43 5.91 -21.40
N ARG A 146 -20.10 6.64 -22.29
CA ARG A 146 -21.41 6.25 -22.82
C ARG A 146 -21.40 6.19 -24.34
N ASP A 147 -22.17 5.26 -24.91
CA ASP A 147 -22.43 5.22 -26.35
C ASP A 147 -23.38 6.35 -26.79
N SER A 148 -23.63 6.48 -28.09
CA SER A 148 -24.52 7.51 -28.64
C SER A 148 -25.99 7.35 -28.26
N ARG A 149 -26.38 6.19 -27.71
CA ARG A 149 -27.71 5.92 -27.15
C ARG A 149 -27.77 6.21 -25.64
N GLY A 150 -26.66 6.60 -25.03
CA GLY A 150 -26.54 6.89 -23.60
C GLY A 150 -26.26 5.67 -22.73
N ASN A 151 -26.04 4.48 -23.30
CA ASN A 151 -25.73 3.28 -22.52
C ASN A 151 -24.29 3.35 -21.99
N LEU A 152 -24.10 2.96 -20.73
CA LEU A 152 -22.78 2.87 -20.12
C LEU A 152 -21.94 1.79 -20.82
N GLN A 153 -20.74 2.17 -21.26
CA GLN A 153 -19.75 1.29 -21.90
C GLN A 153 -18.57 0.97 -20.98
N GLY A 154 -18.31 1.83 -20.00
CA GLY A 154 -17.22 1.66 -19.05
C GLY A 154 -16.93 2.92 -18.25
N TYR A 155 -15.86 2.87 -17.47
CA TYR A 155 -15.38 3.97 -16.65
C TYR A 155 -13.94 4.32 -16.99
N GLY A 156 -13.58 5.58 -16.77
CA GLY A 156 -12.22 6.08 -16.76
C GLY A 156 -12.06 7.15 -15.69
N THR A 157 -10.88 7.73 -15.62
CA THR A 157 -10.57 8.88 -14.78
C THR A 157 -10.28 10.09 -15.68
N GLY A 158 -10.64 11.28 -15.24
CA GLY A 158 -10.28 12.53 -15.89
C GLY A 158 -10.12 13.64 -14.87
N PHE A 159 -9.45 14.72 -15.23
CA PHE A 159 -9.19 15.82 -14.31
C PHE A 159 -9.16 17.18 -15.01
N LEU A 160 -9.58 18.22 -14.29
CA LEU A 160 -9.54 19.59 -14.81
C LEU A 160 -8.09 20.07 -14.91
N VAL A 161 -7.76 20.67 -16.05
CA VAL A 161 -6.43 21.22 -16.36
C VAL A 161 -6.45 22.72 -16.62
N SER A 162 -7.66 23.28 -16.70
CA SER A 162 -7.94 24.72 -16.74
C SER A 162 -9.32 24.94 -16.08
N PRO A 163 -9.81 26.19 -15.97
CA PRO A 163 -11.15 26.47 -15.44
C PRO A 163 -12.29 25.73 -16.14
N THR A 164 -12.09 25.22 -17.37
CA THR A 164 -13.15 24.55 -18.15
C THR A 164 -12.72 23.32 -18.93
N LEU A 165 -11.43 23.04 -19.07
CA LEU A 165 -10.93 21.89 -19.84
C LEU A 165 -10.61 20.70 -18.92
N LEU A 166 -11.06 19.53 -19.34
CA LEU A 166 -10.78 18.22 -18.75
C LEU A 166 -9.77 17.47 -19.63
N LEU A 167 -8.77 16.84 -19.01
CA LEU A 167 -7.87 15.88 -19.64
C LEU A 167 -8.21 14.44 -19.23
N THR A 168 -8.21 13.52 -20.19
CA THR A 168 -8.26 12.06 -20.00
C THR A 168 -7.56 11.37 -21.18
N ASN A 169 -7.61 10.04 -21.27
CA ASN A 169 -7.05 9.33 -22.41
C ASN A 169 -7.93 9.43 -23.67
N HIS A 170 -7.29 9.37 -24.85
CA HIS A 170 -8.02 9.19 -26.10
C HIS A 170 -8.81 7.88 -26.09
N HIS A 171 -8.25 6.76 -25.60
CA HIS A 171 -9.02 5.52 -25.57
C HIS A 171 -10.24 5.57 -24.64
N VAL A 172 -10.27 6.48 -23.64
CA VAL A 172 -11.44 6.74 -22.79
C VAL A 172 -12.49 7.55 -23.57
N LEU A 173 -12.07 8.62 -24.26
CA LEU A 173 -12.91 9.45 -25.13
C LEU A 173 -12.41 9.42 -26.59
N PRO A 174 -12.67 8.34 -27.35
CA PRO A 174 -12.07 8.12 -28.67
C PRO A 174 -12.61 9.06 -29.77
N SER A 175 -13.68 9.80 -29.48
CA SER A 175 -14.28 10.71 -30.43
C SER A 175 -15.10 11.80 -29.74
N ALA A 176 -15.35 12.89 -30.47
CA ALA A 176 -16.28 13.93 -30.05
C ALA A 176 -17.71 13.40 -29.84
N GLU A 177 -18.11 12.34 -30.53
CA GLU A 177 -19.42 11.71 -30.33
C GLU A 177 -19.48 11.02 -28.96
N THR A 178 -18.48 10.20 -28.63
CA THR A 178 -18.37 9.54 -27.31
C THR A 178 -18.25 10.56 -26.18
N ALA A 179 -17.48 11.63 -26.40
CA ALA A 179 -17.40 12.71 -25.43
C ALA A 179 -18.77 13.35 -25.19
N ARG A 180 -19.55 13.61 -26.25
CA ARG A 180 -20.87 14.27 -26.15
C ARG A 180 -21.88 13.47 -25.34
N SER A 181 -21.83 12.15 -25.41
CA SER A 181 -22.71 11.25 -24.64
C SER A 181 -22.21 10.99 -23.21
N SER A 182 -20.93 11.24 -22.93
CA SER A 182 -20.29 10.92 -21.65
C SER A 182 -20.39 12.08 -20.65
N VAL A 183 -20.18 11.77 -19.38
CA VAL A 183 -20.22 12.73 -18.27
C VAL A 183 -19.00 12.55 -17.35
N ILE A 184 -18.63 13.60 -16.63
CA ILE A 184 -17.64 13.57 -15.54
C ILE A 184 -18.36 13.70 -14.19
N GLU A 185 -17.97 12.88 -13.22
CA GLU A 185 -18.49 12.90 -11.86
C GLU A 185 -17.39 13.32 -10.89
N PHE A 186 -17.56 14.49 -10.26
CA PHE A 186 -16.72 14.93 -9.16
C PHE A 186 -17.32 14.50 -7.82
N ASP A 187 -16.49 14.51 -6.77
CA ASP A 187 -16.85 14.14 -5.40
C ASP A 187 -17.40 12.70 -5.25
N TYR A 188 -17.16 11.80 -6.21
CA TYR A 188 -17.45 10.37 -6.03
C TYR A 188 -16.40 9.72 -5.11
N GLN A 189 -16.50 10.02 -3.81
CA GLN A 189 -15.59 9.62 -2.74
C GLN A 189 -16.29 9.73 -1.38
N ASP A 190 -15.63 9.25 -0.33
CA ASP A 190 -16.07 9.48 1.04
C ASP A 190 -15.50 10.81 1.57
N GLY A 191 -16.28 11.45 2.44
CA GLY A 191 -15.90 12.61 3.23
C GLY A 191 -15.03 12.22 4.43
N ILE A 192 -14.56 13.23 5.16
CA ILE A 192 -13.72 13.04 6.34
C ILE A 192 -14.43 12.30 7.48
N ASP A 193 -15.76 12.30 7.47
CA ASP A 193 -16.64 11.60 8.41
C ASP A 193 -16.93 10.15 7.99
N GLY A 194 -16.35 9.70 6.87
CA GLY A 194 -16.57 8.37 6.30
C GLY A 194 -17.86 8.23 5.48
N ASN A 195 -18.68 9.28 5.38
CA ASN A 195 -19.91 9.25 4.59
C ASN A 195 -19.66 9.66 3.13
N PRO A 196 -20.39 9.10 2.14
CA PRO A 196 -20.25 9.51 0.75
C PRO A 196 -20.55 11.00 0.55
N LEU A 197 -19.70 11.71 -0.21
CA LEU A 197 -19.99 13.08 -0.63
C LEU A 197 -21.10 13.11 -1.70
N PRO A 198 -21.86 14.21 -1.81
CA PRO A 198 -22.80 14.41 -2.91
C PRO A 198 -22.07 14.45 -4.26
N VAL A 199 -22.35 13.47 -5.11
CA VAL A 199 -21.73 13.36 -6.44
C VAL A 199 -22.23 14.49 -7.35
N GLN A 200 -21.30 15.24 -7.95
CA GLN A 200 -21.60 16.33 -8.88
C GLN A 200 -21.33 15.87 -10.32
N VAL A 201 -22.38 15.80 -11.13
CA VAL A 201 -22.32 15.24 -12.50
C VAL A 201 -22.39 16.34 -13.55
N PHE A 202 -21.41 16.40 -14.44
CA PHE A 202 -21.36 17.39 -15.52
C PHE A 202 -21.24 16.73 -16.90
N PRO A 203 -22.07 17.11 -17.89
CA PRO A 203 -21.88 16.70 -19.28
C PRO A 203 -20.60 17.26 -19.87
N LEU A 204 -20.02 16.57 -20.84
CA LEU A 204 -18.91 17.11 -21.64
C LEU A 204 -19.43 17.91 -22.83
N ASP A 205 -18.62 18.86 -23.31
CA ASP A 205 -18.95 19.75 -24.41
C ASP A 205 -17.85 19.75 -25.50
N PRO A 206 -17.80 18.69 -26.32
CA PRO A 206 -16.89 18.63 -27.45
C PRO A 206 -17.23 19.63 -28.56
N GLY A 207 -18.41 20.28 -28.52
CA GLY A 207 -18.77 21.35 -29.44
C GLY A 207 -18.04 22.66 -29.11
N ARG A 208 -17.81 22.92 -27.81
CA ARG A 208 -16.99 24.03 -27.35
C ARG A 208 -15.50 23.78 -27.59
N PHE A 209 -14.99 22.62 -27.17
CA PHE A 209 -13.60 22.23 -27.39
C PHE A 209 -13.43 20.71 -27.33
N PHE A 210 -12.74 20.14 -28.33
CA PHE A 210 -12.30 18.74 -28.31
C PHE A 210 -11.02 18.58 -29.13
N LEU A 211 -9.91 18.27 -28.46
CA LEU A 211 -8.63 17.95 -29.09
C LEU A 211 -8.15 16.61 -28.55
N ALA A 212 -7.98 15.63 -29.43
CA ALA A 212 -7.49 14.31 -29.03
C ALA A 212 -6.42 13.81 -30.01
N ASP A 213 -5.43 13.08 -29.49
CA ASP A 213 -4.41 12.41 -30.28
C ASP A 213 -4.36 10.94 -29.91
N ARG A 214 -4.53 10.10 -30.93
CA ARG A 214 -4.55 8.65 -30.80
C ARG A 214 -3.17 8.04 -30.54
N GLU A 215 -2.10 8.70 -30.97
CA GLU A 215 -0.72 8.22 -30.79
C GLU A 215 -0.15 8.57 -29.41
N ARG A 216 -0.52 9.73 -28.86
CA ARG A 216 -0.20 10.16 -27.48
C ARG A 216 -1.29 9.85 -26.48
N ASP A 217 -2.29 9.08 -26.90
CA ASP A 217 -3.41 8.60 -26.10
C ASP A 217 -4.02 9.61 -25.13
N PHE A 218 -4.32 10.82 -25.59
CA PHE A 218 -4.95 11.85 -24.77
C PHE A 218 -6.16 12.48 -25.47
N ALA A 219 -7.11 12.94 -24.67
CA ALA A 219 -8.25 13.74 -25.09
C ALA A 219 -8.43 14.92 -24.13
N LEU A 220 -8.42 16.13 -24.67
CA LEU A 220 -8.82 17.36 -24.01
C LEU A 220 -10.23 17.72 -24.48
N VAL A 221 -11.12 17.98 -23.52
CA VAL A 221 -12.53 18.29 -23.80
C VAL A 221 -13.03 19.34 -22.84
N ALA A 222 -13.89 20.26 -23.29
CA ALA A 222 -14.54 21.20 -22.39
C ALA A 222 -15.61 20.49 -21.54
N VAL A 223 -15.80 20.94 -20.30
CA VAL A 223 -16.91 20.52 -19.43
C VAL A 223 -18.07 21.51 -19.59
N ARG A 224 -19.30 21.00 -19.70
CA ARG A 224 -20.51 21.81 -19.85
C ARG A 224 -20.98 22.37 -18.51
N ALA A 225 -20.24 23.34 -18.00
CA ALA A 225 -20.59 24.12 -16.83
C ALA A 225 -19.96 25.53 -16.90
N PRO A 226 -20.55 26.54 -16.23
CA PRO A 226 -19.89 27.82 -16.03
C PRO A 226 -18.59 27.66 -15.23
N ALA A 227 -17.55 28.41 -15.58
CA ALA A 227 -16.26 28.35 -14.87
C ALA A 227 -16.38 28.55 -13.34
N PRO A 228 -17.23 29.46 -12.82
CA PRO A 228 -17.42 29.59 -11.36
C PRO A 228 -17.97 28.34 -10.67
N VAL A 229 -18.73 27.50 -11.38
CA VAL A 229 -19.24 26.22 -10.84
C VAL A 229 -18.12 25.18 -10.77
N LEU A 230 -17.20 25.20 -11.75
CA LEU A 230 -16.05 24.29 -11.77
C LEU A 230 -14.93 24.75 -10.85
N ALA A 231 -14.84 26.04 -10.54
CA ALA A 231 -13.81 26.63 -9.68
C ALA A 231 -13.73 25.97 -8.29
N GLN A 232 -14.85 25.46 -7.76
CA GLN A 232 -14.87 24.72 -6.47
C GLN A 232 -13.97 23.48 -6.46
N PHE A 233 -13.69 22.89 -7.63
CA PHE A 233 -12.84 21.71 -7.78
C PHE A 233 -11.37 22.08 -8.04
N GLY A 234 -11.08 23.34 -8.38
CA GLY A 234 -9.78 23.76 -8.88
C GLY A 234 -9.39 23.02 -10.18
N PHE A 235 -8.10 23.09 -10.53
CA PHE A 235 -7.54 22.38 -11.67
C PHE A 235 -6.03 22.14 -11.47
N ASN A 236 -5.48 21.13 -12.14
CA ASN A 236 -4.06 20.82 -12.15
C ASN A 236 -3.42 21.35 -13.43
N ARG A 237 -2.62 22.43 -13.30
CA ARG A 237 -1.91 23.04 -14.44
C ARG A 237 -0.94 22.06 -15.10
N LEU A 238 -0.75 22.22 -16.41
CA LEU A 238 0.16 21.38 -17.19
C LEU A 238 1.27 22.21 -17.84
N PHE A 239 2.52 21.78 -17.63
CA PHE A 239 3.69 22.46 -18.19
C PHE A 239 4.43 21.59 -19.21
N ALA A 240 4.92 22.24 -20.27
CA ALA A 240 5.80 21.64 -21.27
C ALA A 240 7.24 21.46 -20.76
N ALA A 241 7.60 22.12 -19.65
CA ALA A 241 8.91 22.00 -19.02
C ALA A 241 9.33 20.54 -18.79
N GLU A 242 10.58 20.25 -19.12
CA GLU A 242 11.28 19.02 -18.71
C GLU A 242 11.94 19.20 -17.33
N GLY A 243 12.44 18.11 -16.74
CA GLY A 243 13.03 18.14 -15.39
C GLY A 243 12.03 17.96 -14.25
N LYS A 244 10.81 17.50 -14.55
CA LYS A 244 9.76 17.24 -13.55
C LYS A 244 9.83 15.86 -12.89
N ALA A 245 10.65 14.96 -13.45
CA ALA A 245 10.72 13.56 -13.04
C ALA A 245 12.08 12.97 -13.40
N VAL A 246 12.62 12.14 -12.51
CA VAL A 246 13.81 11.30 -12.72
C VAL A 246 13.53 9.84 -12.33
N ILE A 247 14.34 8.92 -12.85
CA ILE A 247 14.32 7.52 -12.48
C ILE A 247 14.68 7.40 -10.99
N GLY A 248 13.92 6.57 -10.28
CA GLY A 248 14.06 6.38 -8.85
C GLY A 248 13.23 7.33 -7.99
N GLU A 249 12.55 8.31 -8.58
CA GLU A 249 11.66 9.21 -7.84
C GLU A 249 10.29 8.56 -7.56
N PHE A 250 9.68 8.90 -6.44
CA PHE A 250 8.32 8.49 -6.13
C PHE A 250 7.27 9.27 -6.93
N VAL A 251 6.14 8.63 -7.20
CA VAL A 251 5.00 9.25 -7.86
C VAL A 251 3.70 8.96 -7.13
N THR A 252 2.75 9.87 -7.21
CA THR A 252 1.41 9.69 -6.62
C THR A 252 0.37 9.63 -7.73
N ILE A 253 -0.59 8.71 -7.62
CA ILE A 253 -1.70 8.61 -8.57
C ILE A 253 -3.02 8.71 -7.83
N VAL A 254 -3.91 9.58 -8.31
CA VAL A 254 -5.27 9.74 -7.80
C VAL A 254 -6.25 9.33 -8.89
N GLN A 255 -7.14 8.39 -8.59
CA GLN A 255 -7.77 7.55 -9.61
C GLN A 255 -9.13 7.00 -9.18
N HIS A 256 -9.91 6.49 -10.14
CA HIS A 256 -11.13 5.71 -9.93
C HIS A 256 -10.96 4.25 -10.39
N PRO A 257 -10.23 3.42 -9.61
CA PRO A 257 -9.96 2.02 -9.98
C PRO A 257 -11.27 1.22 -10.00
N ARG A 258 -11.47 0.39 -11.02
CA ARG A 258 -12.73 -0.33 -11.33
C ARG A 258 -13.95 0.57 -11.55
N GLY A 259 -13.72 1.89 -11.65
CA GLY A 259 -14.79 2.88 -11.57
C GLY A 259 -15.33 3.05 -10.15
N ASP A 260 -14.66 2.59 -9.10
CA ASP A 260 -15.08 2.77 -7.71
C ASP A 260 -14.84 4.20 -7.23
N LYS A 261 -15.11 4.46 -5.95
CA LYS A 261 -14.84 5.73 -5.28
C LYS A 261 -13.38 6.15 -5.51
N LYS A 262 -13.13 7.46 -5.50
CA LYS A 262 -11.79 8.02 -5.68
C LYS A 262 -10.83 7.42 -4.67
N GLN A 263 -9.70 6.94 -5.16
CA GLN A 263 -8.63 6.33 -4.37
C GLN A 263 -7.29 6.93 -4.78
N ILE A 264 -6.32 6.81 -3.89
CA ILE A 264 -4.97 7.32 -4.09
C ILE A 264 -3.96 6.19 -3.86
N ALA A 265 -3.04 5.99 -4.79
CA ALA A 265 -1.84 5.22 -4.50
C ALA A 265 -0.76 6.23 -4.09
N LEU A 266 -0.36 6.18 -2.82
CA LEU A 266 0.62 7.08 -2.21
C LEU A 266 1.97 6.39 -1.90
N ARG A 267 1.97 5.07 -1.70
CA ARG A 267 3.13 4.34 -1.20
C ARG A 267 3.62 3.35 -2.26
N GLU A 268 4.93 3.10 -2.26
CA GLU A 268 5.59 2.11 -3.13
C GLU A 268 5.46 2.37 -4.65
N ASN A 269 5.35 3.64 -5.03
CA ASN A 269 5.18 4.04 -6.40
C ASN A 269 6.44 4.70 -6.97
N ARG A 270 7.30 3.97 -7.67
CA ARG A 270 8.60 4.50 -8.13
C ARG A 270 8.71 4.54 -9.65
N ILE A 271 9.32 5.58 -10.20
CA ILE A 271 9.70 5.64 -11.61
C ILE A 271 10.86 4.68 -11.86
N VAL A 272 10.70 3.81 -12.85
CA VAL A 272 11.69 2.76 -13.18
C VAL A 272 12.31 2.96 -14.57
N ASP A 273 11.66 3.69 -15.46
CA ASP A 273 12.20 4.02 -16.78
C ASP A 273 11.48 5.24 -17.38
N ILE A 274 12.18 6.00 -18.22
CA ILE A 274 11.62 7.19 -18.91
C ILE A 274 11.89 7.09 -20.41
N PRO A 275 11.10 6.29 -21.16
CA PRO A 275 11.11 6.33 -22.61
C PRO A 275 10.82 7.74 -23.17
N GLU A 276 11.11 7.96 -24.45
CA GLU A 276 10.99 9.28 -25.07
C GLU A 276 9.62 9.95 -24.85
N ARG A 277 8.53 9.18 -25.04
CA ARG A 277 7.14 9.65 -24.91
C ARG A 277 6.43 9.23 -23.63
N PHE A 278 6.98 8.24 -22.93
CA PHE A 278 6.29 7.55 -21.85
C PHE A 278 7.08 7.61 -20.56
N LEU A 279 6.39 7.33 -19.46
CA LEU A 279 6.94 7.16 -18.13
C LEU A 279 6.54 5.77 -17.66
N HIS A 280 7.51 4.97 -17.23
CA HIS A 280 7.29 3.65 -16.67
C HIS A 280 7.48 3.72 -15.15
N TYR A 281 6.50 3.24 -14.40
CA TYR A 281 6.51 3.30 -12.95
C TYR A 281 5.76 2.13 -12.32
N SER A 282 6.10 1.81 -11.07
CA SER A 282 5.31 0.93 -10.22
C SER A 282 4.20 1.74 -9.55
N ALA A 283 3.01 1.18 -9.45
CA ALA A 283 1.88 1.70 -8.68
C ALA A 283 0.71 0.72 -8.71
N ASP A 284 -0.11 0.72 -7.67
CA ASP A 284 -1.36 -0.04 -7.67
C ASP A 284 -2.38 0.63 -8.60
N THR A 285 -2.75 -0.07 -9.67
CA THR A 285 -3.77 0.39 -10.62
C THR A 285 -4.65 -0.76 -11.08
N GLU A 286 -5.90 -0.44 -11.39
CA GLU A 286 -6.92 -1.40 -11.84
C GLU A 286 -7.70 -0.80 -13.02
N PRO A 287 -8.44 -1.60 -13.81
CA PRO A 287 -9.23 -1.09 -14.93
C PRO A 287 -10.13 0.08 -14.49
N GLY A 288 -10.04 1.26 -15.12
CA GLY A 288 -10.76 2.48 -14.67
C GLY A 288 -9.83 3.60 -14.22
N SER A 289 -8.58 3.25 -13.87
CA SER A 289 -7.49 4.21 -13.63
C SER A 289 -7.04 4.97 -14.88
N SER A 290 -7.38 4.51 -16.09
CA SER A 290 -7.06 5.18 -17.35
C SER A 290 -7.49 6.64 -17.33
N GLY A 291 -6.54 7.55 -17.52
CA GLY A 291 -6.74 8.99 -17.58
C GLY A 291 -6.43 9.70 -16.27
N SER A 292 -5.94 8.98 -15.27
CA SER A 292 -5.51 9.54 -13.99
C SER A 292 -4.23 10.37 -14.13
N PRO A 293 -4.11 11.49 -13.41
CA PRO A 293 -2.86 12.22 -13.30
C PRO A 293 -1.85 11.44 -12.45
N VAL A 294 -0.60 11.42 -12.91
CA VAL A 294 0.56 10.95 -12.16
C VAL A 294 1.34 12.16 -11.70
N PHE A 295 1.53 12.31 -10.39
CA PHE A 295 2.17 13.45 -9.74
C PHE A 295 3.58 13.10 -9.26
N ASN A 296 4.47 14.09 -9.25
CA ASN A 296 5.67 14.07 -8.39
C ASN A 296 5.34 14.62 -6.98
N ASP A 297 6.33 14.67 -6.08
CA ASP A 297 6.11 15.13 -4.70
C ASP A 297 5.82 16.64 -4.56
N GLN A 298 5.98 17.40 -5.64
CA GLN A 298 5.56 18.80 -5.71
C GLN A 298 4.12 18.96 -6.22
N TRP A 299 3.38 17.85 -6.37
CA TRP A 299 2.04 17.80 -6.98
C TRP A 299 1.99 18.35 -8.41
N GLU A 300 3.11 18.29 -9.14
CA GLU A 300 3.13 18.57 -10.58
C GLU A 300 2.72 17.33 -11.37
N VAL A 301 1.85 17.49 -12.36
CA VAL A 301 1.49 16.36 -13.25
C VAL A 301 2.67 16.04 -14.18
N VAL A 302 3.25 14.86 -13.98
CA VAL A 302 4.40 14.36 -14.75
C VAL A 302 3.97 13.45 -15.90
N ALA A 303 2.89 12.68 -15.72
CA ALA A 303 2.34 11.81 -16.75
C ALA A 303 0.81 11.65 -16.65
N LEU A 304 0.20 11.21 -17.74
CA LEU A 304 -1.19 10.76 -17.84
C LEU A 304 -1.20 9.22 -17.86
N HIS A 305 -1.69 8.56 -16.81
CA HIS A 305 -1.76 7.10 -16.75
C HIS A 305 -2.65 6.56 -17.88
N HIS A 306 -2.19 5.55 -18.63
CA HIS A 306 -2.97 5.00 -19.75
C HIS A 306 -2.96 3.48 -19.90
N ALA A 307 -1.97 2.79 -19.31
CA ALA A 307 -1.89 1.34 -19.38
C ALA A 307 -1.17 0.72 -18.16
N SER A 308 -1.58 -0.51 -17.84
CA SER A 308 -0.91 -1.39 -16.89
C SER A 308 -0.66 -2.72 -17.59
N VAL A 309 0.58 -3.18 -17.60
CA VAL A 309 1.00 -4.36 -18.36
C VAL A 309 1.68 -5.36 -17.45
N ARG A 310 1.44 -6.66 -17.69
CA ARG A 310 2.17 -7.69 -16.95
C ARG A 310 3.62 -7.74 -17.42
N ALA A 311 4.56 -7.49 -16.52
CA ALA A 311 5.98 -7.56 -16.82
C ALA A 311 6.44 -9.03 -16.71
N PRO A 312 6.77 -9.73 -17.82
CA PRO A 312 6.90 -11.21 -17.81
C PRO A 312 8.14 -11.76 -17.08
N GLN A 313 9.05 -10.90 -16.62
CA GLN A 313 10.43 -11.28 -16.28
C GLN A 313 10.90 -10.81 -14.89
N HIS A 314 10.07 -10.08 -14.12
CA HIS A 314 10.39 -9.67 -12.74
C HIS A 314 9.14 -9.70 -11.86
N THR A 315 9.23 -10.40 -10.73
CA THR A 315 8.20 -10.51 -9.69
C THR A 315 8.25 -9.36 -8.68
N GLU A 316 9.29 -8.52 -8.72
CA GLU A 316 9.55 -7.44 -7.76
C GLU A 316 8.52 -6.29 -7.78
N PHE A 317 7.72 -6.18 -8.85
CA PHE A 317 6.62 -5.20 -9.01
C PHE A 317 5.22 -5.83 -8.90
N GLY A 318 5.10 -6.98 -8.23
CA GLY A 318 3.83 -7.74 -8.21
C GLY A 318 3.40 -8.22 -9.60
N GLY A 319 4.32 -8.21 -10.58
CA GLY A 319 4.08 -8.55 -11.97
C GLY A 319 3.36 -7.46 -12.79
N ILE A 320 3.10 -6.26 -12.27
CA ILE A 320 2.41 -5.16 -12.98
C ILE A 320 3.33 -3.95 -13.16
N LEU A 321 3.48 -3.49 -14.40
CA LEU A 321 4.20 -2.28 -14.78
C LEU A 321 3.20 -1.26 -15.30
N ASN A 322 3.22 -0.04 -14.78
CA ASN A 322 2.39 1.04 -15.29
C ASN A 322 3.14 1.87 -16.33
N GLU A 323 2.37 2.36 -17.31
CA GLU A 323 2.83 3.29 -18.31
C GLU A 323 1.94 4.54 -18.30
N GLY A 324 2.58 5.71 -18.29
CA GLY A 324 1.92 7.00 -18.44
C GLY A 324 2.51 7.76 -19.63
N VAL A 325 1.68 8.55 -20.31
CA VAL A 325 2.14 9.47 -21.37
C VAL A 325 2.70 10.73 -20.72
N ARG A 326 3.92 11.12 -21.06
CA ARG A 326 4.57 12.28 -20.44
C ARG A 326 3.83 13.58 -20.76
N ILE A 327 3.48 14.36 -19.72
CA ILE A 327 2.77 15.64 -19.89
C ILE A 327 3.57 16.62 -20.76
N SER A 328 4.91 16.63 -20.63
CA SER A 328 5.74 17.52 -21.47
C SER A 328 5.59 17.24 -22.97
N ARG A 329 5.28 15.99 -23.35
CA ARG A 329 5.08 15.57 -24.74
C ARG A 329 3.67 15.86 -25.24
N ILE A 330 2.66 15.77 -24.36
CA ILE A 330 1.29 16.22 -24.65
C ILE A 330 1.29 17.74 -24.85
N MET A 331 1.84 18.51 -23.91
CA MET A 331 1.83 19.98 -24.00
C MET A 331 2.63 20.51 -25.19
N LYS A 332 3.77 19.90 -25.53
CA LYS A 332 4.49 20.25 -26.76
C LYS A 332 3.63 20.02 -28.01
N PHE A 333 2.96 18.87 -28.09
CA PHE A 333 2.07 18.58 -29.22
C PHE A 333 0.90 19.56 -29.30
N VAL A 334 0.26 19.89 -28.16
CA VAL A 334 -0.86 20.84 -28.07
C VAL A 334 -0.43 22.24 -28.52
N ALA A 335 0.74 22.70 -28.06
CA ALA A 335 1.30 24.00 -28.46
C ALA A 335 1.59 24.09 -29.97
N ASP A 336 2.02 22.98 -30.58
CA ASP A 336 2.32 22.90 -32.01
C ASP A 336 1.06 22.78 -32.89
N GLN A 337 -0.13 22.56 -32.31
CA GLN A 337 -1.36 22.44 -33.09
C GLN A 337 -1.82 23.80 -33.62
N ASP A 338 -2.18 23.83 -34.90
CA ASP A 338 -2.90 24.96 -35.47
C ASP A 338 -4.39 24.88 -35.11
N MET A 339 -4.90 25.92 -34.44
CA MET A 339 -6.27 25.93 -33.92
C MET A 339 -6.88 27.34 -33.98
N PRO A 340 -8.22 27.44 -34.04
CA PRO A 340 -8.95 28.71 -33.97
C PRO A 340 -8.58 29.54 -32.73
N ARG A 341 -8.68 30.87 -32.81
CA ARG A 341 -8.32 31.77 -31.70
C ARG A 341 -9.07 31.47 -30.41
N ASN A 342 -10.36 31.14 -30.49
CA ASN A 342 -11.17 30.77 -29.34
C ASN A 342 -10.71 29.44 -28.69
N TRP A 343 -10.20 28.49 -29.47
CA TRP A 343 -9.61 27.27 -28.94
C TRP A 343 -8.25 27.53 -28.31
N ARG A 344 -7.44 28.38 -28.95
CA ARG A 344 -6.13 28.77 -28.42
C ARG A 344 -6.25 29.47 -27.07
N ALA A 345 -7.23 30.36 -26.91
CA ALA A 345 -7.52 30.99 -25.63
C ALA A 345 -7.80 29.98 -24.49
N LEU A 346 -8.60 28.93 -24.77
CA LEU A 346 -8.89 27.88 -23.79
C LEU A 346 -7.66 27.03 -23.45
N VAL A 347 -6.76 26.81 -24.41
CA VAL A 347 -5.50 26.10 -24.20
C VAL A 347 -4.51 26.95 -23.41
N ASP A 348 -4.43 28.25 -23.68
CA ASP A 348 -3.53 29.17 -22.98
C ASP A 348 -3.87 29.25 -21.48
N GLU A 349 -5.15 29.06 -21.10
CA GLU A 349 -5.59 28.96 -19.71
C GLU A 349 -4.96 27.78 -18.95
N ILE A 350 -4.58 26.68 -19.62
CA ILE A 350 -3.94 25.52 -18.98
C ILE A 350 -2.63 25.91 -18.26
N VAL A 351 -1.94 26.90 -18.80
CA VAL A 351 -0.64 27.37 -18.30
C VAL A 351 -0.78 28.67 -17.50
N SER A 352 -1.62 29.60 -17.98
CA SER A 352 -1.68 30.97 -17.48
C SER A 352 -2.70 31.20 -16.35
N ALA A 353 -3.81 30.45 -16.30
CA ALA A 353 -4.90 30.73 -15.36
C ALA A 353 -4.47 30.46 -13.93
N GLU A 354 -4.58 31.44 -13.02
CA GLU A 354 -4.24 31.28 -11.59
C GLU A 354 -4.99 30.10 -10.98
N GLN A 355 -4.22 29.18 -10.39
CA GLN A 355 -4.80 28.10 -9.62
C GLN A 355 -5.23 28.71 -8.29
N GLU A 356 -6.52 29.00 -8.13
CA GLU A 356 -7.07 29.37 -6.83
C GLU A 356 -6.89 28.18 -5.88
N LEU A 357 -5.81 28.21 -5.08
CA LEU A 357 -5.69 27.38 -3.90
C LEU A 357 -6.74 27.89 -2.93
N ALA A 358 -7.98 27.40 -3.07
CA ALA A 358 -9.03 27.67 -2.11
C ALA A 358 -8.51 27.22 -0.73
N THR A 359 -8.12 28.20 0.09
CA THR A 359 -7.84 28.00 1.51
C THR A 359 -9.07 27.29 2.08
N PRO A 360 -8.93 26.27 2.94
CA PRO A 360 -10.08 25.71 3.62
C PRO A 360 -10.74 26.84 4.41
N SER A 361 -11.78 27.45 3.83
CA SER A 361 -12.62 28.38 4.54
C SER A 361 -13.23 27.60 5.69
N SER A 362 -12.92 28.02 6.91
CA SER A 362 -13.53 27.57 8.16
C SER A 362 -15.01 27.95 8.29
N SER A 363 -15.67 28.32 7.20
CA SER A 363 -17.10 28.58 7.18
C SER A 363 -17.82 27.28 6.82
N PRO A 364 -18.72 26.76 7.67
CA PRO A 364 -19.63 25.70 7.25
C PRO A 364 -20.34 26.17 5.97
N ARG A 365 -20.32 25.32 4.95
CA ARG A 365 -21.11 25.54 3.72
C ARG A 365 -22.55 25.83 4.15
N GLN A 366 -23.00 27.07 3.94
CA GLN A 366 -24.41 27.41 4.15
C GLN A 366 -25.20 26.74 3.04
N ASP A 367 -25.85 25.62 3.39
CA ASP A 367 -26.92 25.04 2.60
C ASP A 367 -28.07 26.05 2.50
N VAL A 368 -28.09 26.83 1.41
CA VAL A 368 -29.30 27.56 1.02
C VAL A 368 -30.21 26.58 0.28
N VAL A 369 -30.93 25.76 1.05
CA VAL A 369 -32.07 25.01 0.54
C VAL A 369 -33.32 25.87 0.77
N PRO A 370 -34.09 26.25 -0.27
CA PRO A 370 -35.39 26.87 -0.07
C PRO A 370 -36.30 25.87 0.64
N ARG A 371 -36.75 26.20 1.85
CA ARG A 371 -37.75 25.40 2.57
C ARG A 371 -39.10 25.53 1.87
N GLU A 372 -39.52 24.49 1.17
CA GLU A 372 -40.93 24.15 1.05
C GLU A 372 -41.20 22.91 1.91
N GLU A 373 -41.94 23.10 3.00
CA GLU A 373 -42.40 22.04 3.89
C GLU A 373 -43.46 21.18 3.18
N ILE A 374 -43.14 19.91 2.92
CA ILE A 374 -44.17 18.90 2.61
C ILE A 374 -44.34 18.03 3.86
N THR A 375 -45.49 18.18 4.53
CA THR A 375 -45.88 17.32 5.65
C THR A 375 -46.63 16.10 5.12
N VAL A 376 -46.05 14.90 5.26
CA VAL A 376 -46.76 13.63 5.01
C VAL A 376 -47.09 12.99 6.36
N ARG A 377 -48.39 12.84 6.67
CA ARG A 377 -48.87 12.07 7.82
C ARG A 377 -49.13 10.62 7.40
N VAL A 378 -48.36 9.68 7.97
CA VAL A 378 -48.62 8.24 7.85
C VAL A 378 -49.20 7.74 9.18
N PRO A 379 -50.45 7.23 9.23
CA PRO A 379 -50.95 6.56 10.41
C PRO A 379 -50.45 5.10 10.40
N LEU A 380 -49.64 4.72 11.38
CA LEU A 380 -49.19 3.34 11.59
C LEU A 380 -49.87 2.79 12.85
N GLU A 381 -50.64 1.72 12.69
CA GLU A 381 -51.21 0.90 13.76
C GLU A 381 -50.37 -0.38 13.88
N ILE A 382 -49.77 -0.63 15.06
CA ILE A 382 -48.97 -1.82 15.34
C ILE A 382 -49.77 -2.73 16.27
N THR A 383 -50.15 -3.91 15.78
CA THR A 383 -50.73 -4.98 16.61
C THR A 383 -49.66 -6.03 16.89
N VAL A 384 -49.30 -6.23 18.15
CA VAL A 384 -48.40 -7.32 18.59
C VAL A 384 -49.24 -8.49 19.10
N ARG A 385 -49.02 -9.69 18.55
CA ARG A 385 -49.50 -10.95 19.13
C ARG A 385 -48.31 -11.79 19.57
N LEU A 386 -48.22 -12.04 20.87
CA LEU A 386 -47.26 -12.97 21.47
C LEU A 386 -47.78 -14.40 21.30
N GLY A 387 -47.11 -15.19 20.47
CA GLY A 387 -47.34 -16.62 20.34
C GLY A 387 -46.51 -17.39 21.37
N SER A 388 -47.18 -18.05 22.30
CA SER A 388 -46.57 -19.02 23.22
C SER A 388 -46.07 -20.25 22.47
N ALA A 389 -44.82 -20.64 22.72
CA ALA A 389 -44.20 -21.82 22.16
C ALA A 389 -44.72 -23.11 22.81
N GLU A 390 -45.07 -24.09 21.98
CA GLU A 390 -45.06 -25.51 22.35
C GLU A 390 -44.21 -26.32 21.37
N PRO A 391 -43.56 -27.41 21.82
CA PRO A 391 -42.47 -28.04 21.11
C PRO A 391 -42.97 -29.03 20.05
N ARG A 392 -42.43 -28.93 18.83
CA ARG A 392 -42.61 -29.95 17.79
C ARG A 392 -41.31 -30.73 17.60
N ARG A 393 -41.35 -32.01 17.95
CA ARG A 393 -40.32 -33.02 17.65
C ARG A 393 -40.01 -33.03 16.15
N ALA A 394 -38.75 -32.85 15.80
CA ALA A 394 -38.24 -33.14 14.47
C ALA A 394 -37.82 -34.61 14.39
N ALA A 395 -38.27 -35.28 13.33
CA ALA A 395 -37.86 -36.62 12.95
C ALA A 395 -36.48 -36.59 12.29
N GLY A 396 -35.75 -37.70 12.43
CA GLY A 396 -34.34 -37.85 12.13
C GLY A 396 -33.92 -37.50 10.69
N GLY A 397 -32.86 -36.72 10.63
CA GLY A 397 -31.82 -36.77 9.61
C GLY A 397 -30.51 -36.57 10.34
N GLU A 398 -29.62 -37.57 10.33
CA GLU A 398 -28.31 -37.48 10.99
C GLU A 398 -27.47 -36.35 10.38
N PRO A 399 -26.95 -35.41 11.17
CA PRO A 399 -25.77 -34.65 10.80
C PRO A 399 -24.55 -35.49 11.14
N VAL A 400 -23.64 -35.62 10.16
CA VAL A 400 -22.29 -36.12 10.42
C VAL A 400 -21.59 -35.10 11.32
N ASP A 401 -21.41 -35.48 12.58
CA ASP A 401 -20.80 -34.66 13.64
C ASP A 401 -19.33 -34.39 13.31
N SER A 402 -18.92 -33.12 13.27
CA SER A 402 -17.50 -32.74 13.32
C SER A 402 -17.11 -32.67 14.80
N GLU A 403 -16.41 -33.69 15.30
CA GLU A 403 -15.96 -33.74 16.70
C GLU A 403 -15.12 -32.48 17.06
N ALA A 404 -15.36 -31.89 18.22
CA ALA A 404 -14.62 -30.73 18.71
C ALA A 404 -13.17 -31.08 19.11
N ILE A 405 -12.30 -30.08 19.25
CA ILE A 405 -10.91 -30.25 19.70
C ILE A 405 -10.83 -31.13 20.97
N SER A 406 -9.99 -32.17 20.91
CA SER A 406 -9.86 -33.20 21.94
C SER A 406 -8.42 -33.27 22.44
N ILE A 407 -8.18 -32.77 23.65
CA ILE A 407 -6.84 -32.75 24.26
C ILE A 407 -6.62 -34.02 25.06
N ASP A 408 -5.53 -34.73 24.76
CA ASP A 408 -5.03 -35.83 25.58
C ASP A 408 -4.51 -35.29 26.93
N PRO A 409 -5.10 -35.69 28.07
CA PRO A 409 -4.67 -35.21 29.39
C PRO A 409 -3.30 -35.75 29.82
N ASP A 410 -2.71 -36.74 29.14
CA ASP A 410 -1.37 -37.24 29.44
C ASP A 410 -0.28 -36.45 28.69
N TYR A 411 0.43 -35.58 29.40
CA TYR A 411 1.51 -34.76 28.82
C TYR A 411 2.88 -35.46 28.77
N SER A 412 3.01 -36.69 29.27
CA SER A 412 4.31 -37.37 29.39
C SER A 412 4.94 -37.77 28.04
N ASN A 413 4.12 -37.91 27.00
CA ASN A 413 4.53 -38.26 25.65
C ASN A 413 4.91 -37.04 24.77
N ARG A 414 4.70 -35.82 25.27
CA ARG A 414 5.02 -34.57 24.58
C ARG A 414 6.49 -34.24 24.79
N ARG A 415 7.25 -34.28 23.70
CA ARG A 415 8.71 -34.08 23.72
C ARG A 415 9.12 -32.62 23.71
N GLY A 416 8.22 -31.71 23.35
CA GLY A 416 8.53 -30.30 23.22
C GLY A 416 9.22 -29.96 21.91
N TYR A 417 9.85 -28.79 21.91
CA TYR A 417 10.83 -28.34 20.94
C TYR A 417 12.11 -29.21 21.02
N ASP A 418 12.61 -29.65 19.86
CA ASP A 418 13.85 -30.38 19.69
C ASP A 418 14.99 -29.42 19.24
N PRO A 419 15.98 -29.15 20.12
CA PRO A 419 17.14 -28.34 19.77
C PRO A 419 18.00 -28.90 18.64
N GLY A 420 17.91 -30.21 18.35
CA GLY A 420 18.66 -30.88 17.30
C GLY A 420 17.92 -30.93 15.95
N PHE A 421 16.70 -30.39 15.87
CA PHE A 421 15.80 -30.55 14.73
C PHE A 421 16.39 -30.08 13.40
N LEU A 422 17.08 -28.93 13.39
CA LEU A 422 17.71 -28.36 12.20
C LEU A 422 19.04 -29.02 11.83
N ARG A 423 19.43 -30.11 12.51
CA ARG A 423 20.75 -30.78 12.42
C ARG A 423 21.94 -29.92 12.86
N VAL A 424 21.68 -28.68 13.22
CA VAL A 424 22.56 -27.79 13.97
C VAL A 424 21.87 -27.51 15.29
N HIS A 425 22.60 -27.60 16.39
CA HIS A 425 22.03 -27.41 17.73
C HIS A 425 21.59 -25.96 17.92
N LEU A 426 20.30 -25.74 18.12
CA LEU A 426 19.70 -24.44 18.41
C LEU A 426 18.87 -24.54 19.71
N PRO A 427 19.45 -24.19 20.88
CA PRO A 427 18.83 -24.42 22.18
C PRO A 427 17.64 -23.49 22.44
N LEU A 428 16.77 -23.86 23.38
CA LEU A 428 15.77 -22.92 23.89
C LEU A 428 16.44 -21.70 24.54
N PRO A 429 15.83 -20.50 24.45
CA PRO A 429 16.31 -19.31 25.13
C PRO A 429 16.33 -19.52 26.64
N VAL A 430 17.37 -19.01 27.30
CA VAL A 430 17.45 -19.02 28.76
C VAL A 430 16.98 -17.67 29.29
N PRO A 431 16.00 -17.60 30.20
CA PRO A 431 15.62 -16.34 30.83
C PRO A 431 16.80 -15.73 31.60
N GLY A 432 17.11 -14.46 31.35
CA GLY A 432 18.16 -13.75 32.08
C GLY A 432 17.87 -13.63 33.59
N PRO A 433 18.84 -13.18 34.40
CA PRO A 433 18.74 -13.19 35.87
C PRO A 433 17.50 -12.48 36.45
N HIS A 434 17.00 -11.46 35.75
CA HIS A 434 15.82 -10.67 36.15
C HIS A 434 14.48 -11.32 35.77
N VAL A 435 14.50 -12.29 34.86
CA VAL A 435 13.32 -12.99 34.33
C VAL A 435 13.25 -14.45 34.80
N ALA A 436 14.38 -15.03 35.21
CA ALA A 436 14.47 -16.43 35.64
C ALA A 436 13.59 -16.78 36.84
N SER A 437 13.43 -15.87 37.80
CA SER A 437 12.61 -16.11 39.01
C SER A 437 11.10 -16.13 38.75
N ILE A 438 10.66 -15.57 37.62
CA ILE A 438 9.25 -15.43 37.22
C ILE A 438 8.88 -16.32 36.03
N ALA A 439 9.84 -17.04 35.46
CA ALA A 439 9.63 -18.02 34.41
C ALA A 439 9.08 -19.34 34.96
N SER A 440 8.16 -19.97 34.23
CA SER A 440 7.76 -21.35 34.52
C SER A 440 8.84 -22.34 34.07
N GLU A 441 8.71 -23.58 34.52
CA GLU A 441 9.35 -24.70 33.82
C GLU A 441 8.84 -24.80 32.37
N GLU A 442 9.61 -25.52 31.54
CA GLU A 442 9.25 -25.79 30.15
C GLU A 442 7.96 -26.62 30.08
N LEU A 443 6.92 -26.06 29.47
CA LEU A 443 5.71 -26.78 29.11
C LEU A 443 5.89 -27.42 27.74
N ARG A 444 6.10 -28.73 27.73
CA ARG A 444 6.29 -29.50 26.50
C ARG A 444 4.96 -29.89 25.87
N TYR A 445 4.84 -29.60 24.58
CA TYR A 445 3.76 -30.05 23.69
C TYR A 445 4.33 -30.89 22.55
N HIS A 446 3.47 -31.43 21.68
CA HIS A 446 3.98 -32.10 20.49
C HIS A 446 4.61 -31.07 19.54
N HIS A 447 5.93 -31.20 19.33
CA HIS A 447 6.74 -30.39 18.41
C HIS A 447 6.94 -28.91 18.78
N PHE A 448 6.41 -28.47 19.92
CA PHE A 448 6.66 -27.13 20.44
C PHE A 448 6.73 -27.09 21.96
N SER A 449 7.40 -26.07 22.49
CA SER A 449 7.49 -25.79 23.92
C SER A 449 7.06 -24.37 24.23
N VAL A 450 6.55 -24.17 25.44
CA VAL A 450 6.14 -22.87 25.97
C VAL A 450 6.81 -22.62 27.32
N VAL A 451 7.30 -21.40 27.54
CA VAL A 451 7.76 -20.95 28.86
C VAL A 451 6.92 -19.73 29.25
N MET A 452 6.27 -19.78 30.41
CA MET A 452 5.33 -18.75 30.87
C MET A 452 6.00 -17.73 31.78
N HIS A 453 5.59 -16.48 31.67
CA HIS A 453 5.78 -15.48 32.70
C HIS A 453 4.68 -15.65 33.75
N THR A 454 5.01 -16.26 34.88
CA THR A 454 4.03 -16.71 35.88
C THR A 454 3.22 -15.60 36.53
N GLU A 455 3.76 -14.37 36.62
CA GLU A 455 3.02 -13.21 37.14
C GLU A 455 2.17 -12.49 36.08
N ARG A 456 2.69 -12.35 34.84
CA ARG A 456 1.97 -11.74 33.72
C ARG A 456 0.89 -12.67 33.15
N ALA A 457 0.93 -13.95 33.50
CA ALA A 457 0.01 -14.98 33.02
C ALA A 457 0.00 -15.12 31.48
N LEU A 458 1.12 -14.80 30.84
CA LEU A 458 1.36 -14.83 29.40
C LEU A 458 2.68 -15.54 29.12
N ALA A 459 2.88 -16.08 27.91
CA ALA A 459 4.16 -16.69 27.54
C ALA A 459 5.29 -15.65 27.56
N LEU A 460 6.46 -16.04 28.05
CA LEU A 460 7.73 -15.34 27.74
C LEU A 460 8.09 -15.59 26.27
N PHE A 461 8.01 -16.86 25.87
CA PHE A 461 8.20 -17.28 24.50
C PHE A 461 7.58 -18.66 24.27
N THR A 462 7.38 -18.97 23.00
CA THR A 462 7.12 -20.30 22.46
C THR A 462 8.21 -20.66 21.46
N ALA A 463 8.48 -21.94 21.29
CA ALA A 463 9.42 -22.45 20.29
C ALA A 463 8.81 -23.67 19.59
N VAL A 464 8.72 -23.66 18.26
CA VAL A 464 8.12 -24.74 17.46
C VAL A 464 9.09 -25.23 16.39
N ASN A 465 9.13 -26.55 16.18
CA ASN A 465 9.75 -27.17 15.02
C ASN A 465 8.69 -27.47 13.96
N ILE A 466 8.98 -27.13 12.71
CA ILE A 466 8.11 -27.32 11.55
C ILE A 466 8.83 -28.25 10.57
N ASP A 467 8.30 -29.44 10.34
CA ASP A 467 8.79 -30.37 9.32
C ASP A 467 7.93 -30.29 8.06
N GLY A 468 8.39 -29.50 7.09
CA GLY A 468 7.73 -29.35 5.79
C GLY A 468 7.40 -30.68 5.12
N ARG A 469 8.29 -31.68 5.21
CA ARG A 469 8.17 -32.98 4.53
C ARG A 469 7.06 -33.86 5.09
N GLN A 470 6.74 -33.65 6.36
CA GLN A 470 5.76 -34.45 7.09
C GLN A 470 4.51 -33.64 7.44
N SER A 471 4.40 -32.41 6.93
CA SER A 471 3.26 -31.52 7.15
C SER A 471 1.95 -32.19 6.79
N GLN A 472 0.95 -32.01 7.64
CA GLN A 472 -0.41 -32.45 7.41
C GLN A 472 -1.36 -31.28 7.68
N ASN A 473 -2.51 -31.29 7.01
CA ASN A 473 -3.54 -30.27 7.18
C ASN A 473 -4.78 -30.91 7.81
N PRO A 474 -4.76 -31.21 9.13
CA PRO A 474 -5.92 -31.72 9.82
C PRO A 474 -7.09 -30.74 9.65
N LYS A 475 -8.31 -31.30 9.51
CA LYS A 475 -9.52 -30.49 9.37
C LYS A 475 -9.69 -29.63 10.62
N ARG A 476 -10.16 -28.39 10.43
CA ARG A 476 -10.46 -27.51 11.55
C ARG A 476 -11.73 -28.00 12.25
N ASP A 477 -11.55 -28.47 13.47
CA ASP A 477 -12.63 -28.80 14.39
C ASP A 477 -13.17 -27.52 15.05
N ARG A 478 -14.28 -27.63 15.78
CA ARG A 478 -14.82 -26.50 16.54
C ARG A 478 -13.81 -26.07 17.62
N ASP A 479 -13.35 -24.82 17.54
CA ASP A 479 -12.39 -24.24 18.48
C ASP A 479 -12.86 -24.42 19.94
N ARG A 480 -11.98 -24.98 20.77
CA ARG A 480 -12.16 -25.14 22.22
C ARG A 480 -10.84 -24.86 22.91
N TRP A 481 -10.80 -23.75 23.65
CA TRP A 481 -9.62 -23.34 24.42
C TRP A 481 -9.64 -23.94 25.82
N ILE A 482 -8.48 -24.38 26.30
CA ILE A 482 -8.36 -25.00 27.63
C ILE A 482 -7.18 -24.43 28.42
N LEU A 483 -7.32 -24.47 29.74
CA LEU A 483 -6.21 -24.17 30.66
C LEU A 483 -5.28 -25.38 30.72
N ASP A 484 -3.96 -25.13 30.77
CA ASP A 484 -2.99 -26.19 31.02
C ASP A 484 -3.02 -26.58 32.51
N PRO A 485 -3.36 -27.84 32.87
CA PRO A 485 -3.45 -28.27 34.25
C PRO A 485 -2.09 -28.33 34.97
N ARG A 486 -0.97 -28.27 34.24
CA ARG A 486 0.40 -28.24 34.80
C ARG A 486 0.71 -26.89 35.47
N LEU A 487 -0.06 -25.84 35.17
CA LEU A 487 0.05 -24.53 35.80
C LEU A 487 -1.20 -24.16 36.60
N PRO A 488 -1.05 -23.46 37.74
CA PRO A 488 -2.16 -22.82 38.41
C PRO A 488 -2.91 -21.87 37.47
N ALA A 489 -4.24 -21.82 37.57
CA ALA A 489 -5.08 -20.96 36.72
C ALA A 489 -4.70 -19.47 36.76
N ARG A 490 -4.09 -18.98 37.84
CA ARG A 490 -3.62 -17.58 37.97
C ARG A 490 -2.36 -17.27 37.16
N GLN A 491 -1.63 -18.30 36.69
CA GLN A 491 -0.35 -18.16 35.98
C GLN A 491 -0.51 -18.30 34.46
N GLN A 492 -1.76 -18.30 33.99
CA GLN A 492 -2.12 -18.35 32.59
C GLN A 492 -3.36 -17.49 32.37
N THR A 493 -3.46 -16.88 31.21
CA THR A 493 -4.63 -16.11 30.84
C THR A 493 -5.81 -17.05 30.66
N GLY A 494 -7.03 -16.59 30.92
CA GLY A 494 -8.24 -17.38 30.75
C GLY A 494 -9.28 -16.61 29.95
N GLU A 495 -10.42 -17.25 29.73
CA GLU A 495 -11.49 -16.75 28.85
C GLU A 495 -11.97 -15.33 29.19
N ARG A 496 -11.98 -14.98 30.48
CA ARG A 496 -12.49 -13.71 31.02
C ARG A 496 -11.98 -12.45 30.30
N VAL A 497 -10.73 -12.43 29.84
CA VAL A 497 -10.17 -11.25 29.17
C VAL A 497 -10.74 -11.04 27.76
N TYR A 498 -11.28 -12.08 27.14
CA TYR A 498 -11.78 -12.10 25.74
C TYR A 498 -13.31 -11.94 25.63
N GLU A 499 -14.03 -11.92 26.75
CA GLU A 499 -15.49 -11.83 26.74
C GLU A 499 -15.97 -10.42 26.34
N ASP A 500 -16.83 -10.33 25.33
CA ASP A 500 -17.51 -9.10 24.89
C ASP A 500 -16.57 -7.92 24.59
N ASN A 501 -15.48 -8.19 23.86
CA ASN A 501 -14.52 -7.17 23.41
C ASN A 501 -13.80 -7.62 22.12
N PRO A 502 -13.09 -6.72 21.42
CA PRO A 502 -12.41 -7.06 20.17
C PRO A 502 -11.06 -7.76 20.36
N LEU A 503 -10.71 -8.29 21.54
CA LEU A 503 -9.52 -9.12 21.70
C LEU A 503 -9.80 -10.55 21.23
N ASP A 504 -8.99 -11.01 20.28
CA ASP A 504 -8.92 -12.40 19.86
C ASP A 504 -7.95 -13.20 20.74
N ARG A 505 -8.19 -14.51 20.80
CA ARG A 505 -7.26 -15.50 21.35
C ARG A 505 -6.11 -15.72 20.36
N GLY A 506 -5.20 -14.77 20.32
CA GLY A 506 -4.04 -14.76 19.43
C GLY A 506 -3.10 -15.92 19.72
N HIS A 507 -2.85 -16.78 18.73
CA HIS A 507 -1.91 -17.90 18.85
C HIS A 507 -0.47 -17.39 18.76
N LEU A 508 0.42 -17.93 19.59
CA LEU A 508 1.87 -17.73 19.45
C LEU A 508 2.50 -18.81 18.56
N VAL A 509 2.16 -20.08 18.78
CA VAL A 509 2.35 -21.19 17.83
C VAL A 509 1.04 -21.42 17.10
N ARG A 510 1.03 -21.32 15.77
CA ARG A 510 -0.21 -21.51 15.02
C ARG A 510 -0.56 -22.98 14.93
N ARG A 511 -1.85 -23.23 14.72
CA ARG A 511 -2.46 -24.56 14.60
C ARG A 511 -1.70 -25.52 13.68
N LEU A 512 -1.21 -25.05 12.53
CA LEU A 512 -0.59 -25.90 11.51
C LEU A 512 0.93 -26.02 11.65
N ASP A 513 1.58 -25.15 12.42
CA ASP A 513 3.04 -25.17 12.55
C ASP A 513 3.56 -26.51 13.12
N PRO A 514 2.97 -27.10 14.18
CA PRO A 514 3.42 -28.38 14.71
C PRO A 514 2.69 -29.58 14.06
N ALA A 515 1.83 -29.36 13.07
CA ALA A 515 0.94 -30.40 12.53
C ALA A 515 1.65 -31.30 11.51
N TRP A 516 2.64 -32.07 11.94
CA TRP A 516 3.40 -32.99 11.09
C TRP A 516 3.62 -34.36 11.73
N GLY A 517 3.89 -35.37 10.89
CA GLY A 517 4.16 -36.73 11.35
C GLY A 517 2.97 -37.44 12.01
N PRO A 518 3.20 -38.54 12.75
CA PRO A 518 2.11 -39.36 13.33
C PRO A 518 1.22 -38.63 14.34
N ASN A 519 1.75 -37.58 14.97
CA ASN A 519 1.04 -36.80 16.00
C ASN A 519 0.44 -35.50 15.45
N ALA A 520 0.32 -35.33 14.12
CA ALA A 520 -0.08 -34.05 13.53
C ALA A 520 -1.39 -33.49 14.08
N LYS A 521 -2.41 -34.34 14.30
CA LYS A 521 -3.69 -33.89 14.86
C LYS A 521 -3.57 -33.50 16.34
N THR A 522 -2.94 -34.32 17.17
CA THR A 522 -2.79 -34.01 18.60
C THR A 522 -1.89 -32.80 18.83
N ALA A 523 -0.87 -32.62 17.99
CA ALA A 523 -0.03 -31.42 17.97
C ALA A 523 -0.80 -30.17 17.54
N ASN A 524 -1.72 -30.30 16.59
CA ASN A 524 -2.64 -29.23 16.21
C ASN A 524 -3.58 -28.87 17.37
N ASP A 525 -4.19 -29.87 18.00
CA ASP A 525 -5.09 -29.67 19.14
C ASP A 525 -4.36 -29.01 20.33
N ASP A 526 -3.09 -29.39 20.61
CA ASP A 526 -2.25 -28.80 21.64
C ASP A 526 -2.09 -27.27 21.53
N THR A 527 -2.25 -26.68 20.33
CA THR A 527 -2.11 -25.22 20.14
C THR A 527 -3.22 -24.39 20.80
N PHE A 528 -4.34 -25.02 21.20
CA PHE A 528 -5.49 -24.37 21.82
C PHE A 528 -5.42 -24.30 23.36
N HIS A 529 -4.23 -24.50 23.93
CA HIS A 529 -3.99 -24.18 25.34
C HIS A 529 -3.81 -22.66 25.51
N PHE A 530 -4.39 -22.09 26.57
CA PHE A 530 -4.21 -20.67 26.88
C PHE A 530 -2.75 -20.29 27.16
N THR A 531 -1.88 -21.24 27.52
CA THR A 531 -0.44 -20.99 27.63
C THR A 531 0.21 -20.62 26.29
N ASN A 532 -0.38 -21.04 25.16
CA ASN A 532 0.04 -20.68 23.81
C ASN A 532 -0.71 -19.43 23.28
N CYS A 533 -1.45 -18.74 24.15
CA CYS A 533 -2.32 -17.64 23.78
C CYS A 533 -1.84 -16.31 24.36
N THR A 534 -2.08 -15.21 23.65
CA THR A 534 -1.93 -13.85 24.18
C THR A 534 -3.03 -12.95 23.63
N PRO A 535 -3.57 -12.00 24.41
CA PRO A 535 -4.52 -11.02 23.92
C PRO A 535 -3.98 -10.21 22.75
N GLN A 536 -4.66 -10.34 21.61
CA GLN A 536 -4.36 -9.61 20.39
C GLN A 536 -5.66 -9.00 19.90
N HIS A 537 -5.67 -7.71 19.60
CA HIS A 537 -6.85 -7.08 19.03
C HIS A 537 -7.20 -7.71 17.67
N HIS A 538 -8.49 -7.82 17.35
CA HIS A 538 -9.01 -8.52 16.19
C HIS A 538 -8.36 -8.06 14.89
N ASP A 539 -8.22 -6.76 14.67
CA ASP A 539 -7.57 -6.22 13.47
C ASP A 539 -6.07 -6.57 13.36
N PHE A 540 -5.40 -6.83 14.48
CA PHE A 540 -4.02 -7.32 14.50
C PHE A 540 -3.96 -8.84 14.23
N ASN A 541 -4.86 -9.62 14.83
CA ASN A 541 -4.88 -11.09 14.76
C ASN A 541 -5.52 -11.64 13.47
N ALA A 542 -6.62 -11.05 13.00
CA ALA A 542 -7.37 -11.44 11.81
C ALA A 542 -6.99 -10.68 10.53
N GLY A 543 -6.13 -9.65 10.66
CA GLY A 543 -5.68 -8.85 9.53
C GLY A 543 -4.91 -9.67 8.49
N ARG A 544 -5.11 -9.37 7.20
CA ARG A 544 -4.26 -9.85 6.08
C ARG A 544 -2.91 -9.13 6.05
N THR A 545 -2.24 -9.08 7.19
CA THR A 545 -0.99 -8.32 7.39
C THR A 545 0.23 -9.13 6.92
N LEU A 546 1.38 -8.46 6.78
CA LEU A 546 2.68 -9.13 6.56
C LEU A 546 3.01 -10.17 7.64
N TRP A 547 2.36 -10.15 8.79
CA TRP A 547 2.48 -11.19 9.81
C TRP A 547 1.89 -12.51 9.34
N LEU A 548 0.61 -12.53 8.95
CA LEU A 548 -0.02 -13.68 8.32
C LEU A 548 0.72 -14.06 7.03
N GLY A 549 1.25 -13.08 6.29
CA GLY A 549 2.10 -13.27 5.12
C GLY A 549 3.44 -13.95 5.42
N LEU A 550 4.15 -13.56 6.48
CA LEU A 550 5.41 -14.14 6.95
C LEU A 550 5.18 -15.56 7.46
N GLU A 551 4.11 -15.72 8.21
CA GLU A 551 3.65 -17.00 8.73
C GLU A 551 3.25 -17.96 7.59
N ASP A 552 2.50 -17.50 6.60
CA ASP A 552 2.18 -18.25 5.38
C ASP A 552 3.42 -18.51 4.53
N TYR A 553 4.36 -17.58 4.47
CA TYR A 553 5.61 -17.74 3.72
C TYR A 553 6.52 -18.77 4.35
N VAL A 554 6.67 -18.77 5.68
CA VAL A 554 7.43 -19.77 6.40
C VAL A 554 6.82 -21.16 6.20
N LEU A 555 5.49 -21.30 6.33
CA LEU A 555 4.83 -22.58 6.08
C LEU A 555 4.86 -23.00 4.61
N LYS A 556 4.51 -22.12 3.67
CA LYS A 556 4.46 -22.46 2.24
C LYS A 556 5.84 -22.74 1.67
N ASN A 557 6.91 -22.10 2.16
CA ASN A 557 8.27 -22.46 1.73
C ASN A 557 8.78 -23.71 2.45
N ALA A 558 8.41 -23.95 3.71
CA ALA A 558 8.71 -25.21 4.37
C ALA A 558 8.06 -26.39 3.63
N ASP A 559 6.78 -26.26 3.29
CA ASP A 559 5.97 -27.29 2.62
C ASP A 559 6.38 -27.47 1.14
N ASN A 560 6.47 -26.39 0.35
CA ASN A 560 6.81 -26.49 -1.08
C ASN A 560 8.28 -26.84 -1.36
N ALA A 561 9.19 -26.66 -0.40
CA ALA A 561 10.61 -26.94 -0.56
C ALA A 561 11.15 -27.99 0.44
N ASP A 562 10.27 -28.73 1.13
CA ASP A 562 10.64 -29.81 2.04
C ASP A 562 11.66 -29.38 3.13
N LEU A 563 11.51 -28.16 3.65
CA LEU A 563 12.46 -27.55 4.60
C LEU A 563 12.06 -27.82 6.05
N ALA A 564 13.08 -28.02 6.89
CA ALA A 564 12.96 -28.01 8.34
C ALA A 564 13.18 -26.58 8.84
N VAL A 565 12.24 -26.06 9.63
CA VAL A 565 12.27 -24.70 10.18
C VAL A 565 12.03 -24.74 11.69
N SER A 566 12.71 -23.88 12.44
CA SER A 566 12.42 -23.64 13.85
C SER A 566 12.03 -22.19 14.07
N VAL A 567 10.93 -21.95 14.78
CA VAL A 567 10.37 -20.61 15.00
C VAL A 567 10.22 -20.36 16.48
N LEU A 568 10.72 -19.22 16.96
CA LEU A 568 10.40 -18.71 18.30
C LEU A 568 9.47 -17.52 18.18
N THR A 569 8.54 -17.36 19.12
CA THR A 569 7.58 -16.25 19.11
C THR A 569 7.23 -15.86 20.54
N GLY A 570 7.02 -14.57 20.79
CA GLY A 570 6.58 -14.11 22.09
C GLY A 570 6.11 -12.66 22.08
N PRO A 571 5.39 -12.22 23.13
CA PRO A 571 5.15 -10.81 23.38
C PRO A 571 6.42 -10.11 23.91
N VAL A 572 6.48 -8.79 23.73
CA VAL A 572 7.36 -7.93 24.53
C VAL A 572 6.56 -7.51 25.75
N LEU A 573 6.95 -8.00 26.93
CA LEU A 573 6.25 -7.75 28.19
C LEU A 573 6.80 -6.48 28.85
N ALA A 574 6.33 -5.32 28.38
CA ALA A 574 6.77 -4.03 28.89
C ALA A 574 6.11 -3.70 30.24
N ALA A 575 6.80 -2.91 31.07
CA ALA A 575 6.29 -2.52 32.39
C ALA A 575 5.07 -1.58 32.32
N ASP A 576 4.95 -0.84 31.23
CA ASP A 576 3.93 0.18 30.97
C ASP A 576 2.78 -0.33 30.09
N ASP A 577 2.69 -1.64 29.83
CA ASP A 577 1.60 -2.27 29.09
C ASP A 577 0.23 -1.95 29.74
N PRO A 578 -0.80 -1.55 28.95
CA PRO A 578 -2.09 -1.16 29.48
C PRO A 578 -2.78 -2.34 30.17
N ARG A 579 -3.40 -2.09 31.33
CA ARG A 579 -4.10 -3.11 32.09
C ARG A 579 -5.56 -3.18 31.70
N TYR A 580 -6.01 -4.36 31.29
CA TYR A 580 -7.40 -4.65 30.97
C TYR A 580 -7.84 -5.96 31.66
N ARG A 581 -8.92 -5.90 32.45
CA ARG A 581 -9.52 -7.04 33.19
C ARG A 581 -8.54 -7.89 34.01
N GLY A 582 -7.44 -7.30 34.48
CA GLY A 582 -6.41 -7.96 35.29
C GLY A 582 -5.20 -8.47 34.49
N VAL A 583 -5.21 -8.35 33.17
CA VAL A 583 -4.10 -8.69 32.28
C VAL A 583 -3.45 -7.39 31.79
N ALA A 584 -2.13 -7.30 31.80
CA ALA A 584 -1.40 -6.23 31.12
C ALA A 584 -1.19 -6.63 29.65
N LEU A 585 -1.86 -5.93 28.74
CA LEU A 585 -1.95 -6.26 27.32
C LEU A 585 -0.65 -5.87 26.60
N PRO A 586 0.11 -6.82 26.03
CA PRO A 586 1.37 -6.51 25.36
C PRO A 586 1.16 -5.62 24.14
N ARG A 587 1.90 -4.51 24.06
CA ARG A 587 1.84 -3.65 22.86
C ARG A 587 2.59 -4.21 21.65
N GLN A 588 3.59 -5.05 21.88
CA GLN A 588 4.49 -5.54 20.84
C GLN A 588 4.67 -7.06 20.89
N PHE A 589 4.96 -7.65 19.74
CA PHE A 589 5.27 -9.07 19.57
C PHE A 589 6.55 -9.22 18.75
N TRP A 590 7.26 -10.32 18.99
CA TRP A 590 8.48 -10.66 18.27
C TRP A 590 8.45 -12.10 17.78
N LYS A 591 9.25 -12.37 16.74
CA LYS A 591 9.47 -13.74 16.23
C LYS A 591 10.88 -13.89 15.70
N THR A 592 11.45 -15.08 15.85
CA THR A 592 12.65 -15.48 15.12
C THR A 592 12.34 -16.69 14.25
N VAL A 593 12.95 -16.74 13.06
CA VAL A 593 12.81 -17.84 12.11
C VAL A 593 14.19 -18.38 11.79
N ALA A 594 14.44 -19.63 12.14
CA ALA A 594 15.69 -20.33 11.94
C ALA A 594 15.58 -21.42 10.88
N MET A 595 16.53 -21.46 9.95
CA MET A 595 16.63 -22.46 8.90
C MET A 595 18.06 -22.95 8.71
N ALA A 596 18.22 -24.21 8.33
CA ALA A 596 19.52 -24.77 7.95
C ALA A 596 19.90 -24.35 6.53
N LYS A 597 21.10 -23.78 6.36
CA LYS A 597 21.69 -23.45 5.07
C LYS A 597 22.26 -24.70 4.39
N ARG A 598 22.39 -24.66 3.06
CA ARG A 598 22.93 -25.78 2.26
C ARG A 598 24.39 -26.11 2.57
N ASP A 599 25.12 -25.16 3.12
CA ASP A 599 26.53 -25.29 3.55
C ASP A 599 26.69 -25.90 4.95
N GLY A 600 25.58 -26.23 5.63
CA GLY A 600 25.58 -26.79 6.98
C GLY A 600 25.54 -25.74 8.10
N GLY A 601 25.50 -24.44 7.79
CA GLY A 601 25.29 -23.37 8.76
C GLY A 601 23.82 -23.09 9.09
N LEU A 602 23.57 -22.20 10.04
CA LEU A 602 22.23 -21.67 10.34
C LEU A 602 22.04 -20.26 9.76
N SER A 603 20.82 -19.94 9.34
CA SER A 603 20.32 -18.57 9.19
C SER A 603 19.21 -18.36 10.20
N VAL A 604 19.26 -17.25 10.94
CA VAL A 604 18.21 -16.84 11.86
C VAL A 604 17.80 -15.40 11.60
N THR A 605 16.53 -15.14 11.35
CA THR A 605 16.01 -13.78 11.15
C THR A 605 15.08 -13.36 12.27
N GLY A 606 15.14 -12.10 12.72
CA GLY A 606 14.32 -11.55 13.80
C GLY A 606 13.28 -10.52 13.32
N TYR A 607 12.11 -10.51 13.97
CA TYR A 607 10.97 -9.66 13.60
C TYR A 607 10.32 -9.00 14.83
N LEU A 608 9.81 -7.78 14.67
CA LEU A 608 9.00 -7.05 15.65
C LEU A 608 7.71 -6.49 15.03
N LEU A 609 6.62 -6.52 15.79
CA LEU A 609 5.30 -6.01 15.41
C LEU A 609 4.65 -5.27 16.57
N THR A 610 3.78 -4.32 16.27
CA THR A 610 3.05 -3.54 17.29
C THR A 610 1.54 -3.55 17.05
N GLN A 611 0.79 -3.73 18.14
CA GLN A 611 -0.65 -3.47 18.24
C GLN A 611 -0.95 -2.24 19.11
N ALA A 612 0.07 -1.44 19.48
CA ALA A 612 -0.07 -0.34 20.44
C ALA A 612 -1.27 0.58 20.15
N ALA A 613 -1.41 1.03 18.91
CA ALA A 613 -2.48 1.95 18.48
C ALA A 613 -3.89 1.36 18.58
N LEU A 614 -4.03 0.03 18.62
CA LEU A 614 -5.32 -0.65 18.83
C LEU A 614 -5.68 -0.77 20.30
N LEU A 615 -4.71 -0.65 21.20
CA LEU A 615 -4.96 -0.82 22.61
C LEU A 615 -5.43 0.47 23.28
N ASP A 616 -5.41 1.59 22.56
CA ASP A 616 -5.82 2.91 23.05
C ASP A 616 -7.31 2.92 23.47
N GLU A 617 -8.17 2.15 22.79
CA GLU A 617 -9.60 1.99 23.14
C GLU A 617 -9.86 1.31 24.49
N PHE A 618 -8.84 0.65 25.06
CA PHE A 618 -8.91 -0.02 26.37
C PHE A 618 -8.33 0.84 27.51
N THR A 619 -7.88 2.06 27.23
CA THR A 619 -7.29 2.98 28.23
C THR A 619 -8.24 4.14 28.56
N GLU A 620 -8.47 4.42 29.84
CA GLU A 620 -9.29 5.56 30.29
C GLU A 620 -8.50 6.87 30.17
N GLY A 621 -8.79 7.69 29.15
CA GLY A 621 -8.17 9.01 28.92
C GLY A 621 -8.51 9.57 27.52
N GLU A 622 -8.45 10.90 27.35
CA GLU A 622 -8.84 11.65 26.15
C GLU A 622 -8.53 10.95 24.82
N GLU A 623 -9.50 10.95 23.89
CA GLU A 623 -9.40 10.39 22.54
C GLU A 623 -8.15 10.90 21.81
N SER A 624 -7.04 10.17 21.90
CA SER A 624 -5.94 10.31 20.96
C SER A 624 -6.27 9.48 19.73
N PHE A 625 -6.87 10.14 18.74
CA PHE A 625 -7.08 9.59 17.41
C PHE A 625 -5.72 9.17 16.80
N SER A 626 -5.47 7.87 16.68
CA SER A 626 -4.21 7.32 16.14
C SER A 626 -4.46 6.71 14.76
N TYR A 627 -3.87 7.30 13.71
CA TYR A 627 -3.83 6.69 12.38
C TYR A 627 -2.83 5.51 12.38
N GLY A 628 -3.30 4.36 11.89
CA GLY A 628 -2.69 3.03 12.06
C GLY A 628 -1.20 2.83 11.74
N ALA A 629 -0.67 1.74 12.29
CA ALA A 629 0.55 1.08 11.83
C ALA A 629 0.71 -0.34 12.44
N TYR A 630 0.07 -1.37 11.87
CA TYR A 630 0.47 -2.78 12.09
C TYR A 630 1.67 -3.08 11.20
N ARG A 631 2.83 -2.58 11.58
CA ARG A 631 4.07 -2.72 10.81
C ARG A 631 4.85 -3.93 11.31
N THR A 632 5.38 -4.70 10.37
CA THR A 632 6.36 -5.75 10.66
C THR A 632 7.74 -5.20 10.37
N PHE A 633 8.67 -5.30 11.31
CA PHE A 633 10.05 -4.87 11.14
C PHE A 633 10.97 -6.09 11.19
N GLN A 634 11.91 -6.22 10.26
CA GLN A 634 13.10 -7.05 10.49
C GLN A 634 14.00 -6.28 11.45
N VAL A 635 14.43 -6.93 12.52
CA VAL A 635 15.37 -6.37 13.48
C VAL A 635 16.50 -7.34 13.75
N PRO A 636 17.70 -6.84 14.13
CA PRO A 636 18.74 -7.72 14.63
C PRO A 636 18.19 -8.53 15.81
N VAL A 637 18.48 -9.84 15.86
CA VAL A 637 18.02 -10.72 16.94
C VAL A 637 18.49 -10.19 18.31
N ARG A 638 19.65 -9.51 18.35
CA ARG A 638 20.15 -8.82 19.55
C ARG A 638 19.16 -7.79 20.10
N ARG A 639 18.36 -7.15 19.24
CA ARG A 639 17.30 -6.23 19.67
C ARG A 639 16.20 -6.96 20.43
N ILE A 640 15.86 -8.18 20.03
CA ILE A 640 14.89 -9.03 20.73
C ILE A 640 15.45 -9.44 22.09
N THR A 641 16.73 -9.81 22.18
CA THR A 641 17.43 -10.05 23.46
C THR A 641 17.28 -8.86 24.42
N GLN A 642 17.51 -7.64 23.93
CA GLN A 642 17.41 -6.40 24.73
C GLN A 642 15.99 -6.11 25.22
N LEU A 643 14.98 -6.35 24.38
CA LEU A 643 13.58 -6.06 24.70
C LEU A 643 12.96 -7.11 25.64
N THR A 644 13.44 -8.35 25.60
CA THR A 644 12.83 -9.48 26.30
C THR A 644 13.62 -9.93 27.52
N GLY A 645 14.91 -9.63 27.58
CA GLY A 645 15.81 -10.16 28.60
C GLY A 645 16.08 -11.67 28.48
N LEU A 646 15.73 -12.28 27.33
CA LEU A 646 16.05 -13.67 27.00
C LEU A 646 17.47 -13.77 26.44
N ASP A 647 18.22 -14.76 26.88
CA ASP A 647 19.49 -15.14 26.25
C ASP A 647 19.20 -15.81 24.90
N LEU A 648 19.62 -15.15 23.83
CA LEU A 648 19.46 -15.56 22.44
C LEU A 648 20.81 -15.62 21.72
N ASP A 649 21.94 -15.78 22.43
CA ASP A 649 23.27 -15.69 21.83
C ASP A 649 23.48 -16.67 20.66
N ALA A 650 22.94 -17.89 20.77
CA ALA A 650 22.97 -18.88 19.69
C ALA A 650 22.21 -18.44 18.43
N TYR A 651 21.16 -17.62 18.60
CA TYR A 651 20.35 -17.08 17.52
C TYR A 651 21.02 -15.85 16.90
N VAL A 652 21.59 -14.96 17.74
CA VAL A 652 22.35 -13.78 17.32
C VAL A 652 23.56 -14.19 16.48
N ALA A 653 24.27 -15.24 16.87
CA ALA A 653 25.44 -15.74 16.12
C ALA A 653 25.12 -16.19 14.69
N ALA A 654 23.85 -16.55 14.43
CA ALA A 654 23.37 -17.01 13.13
C ALA A 654 22.53 -15.95 12.39
N ASP A 655 22.47 -14.71 12.90
CA ASP A 655 21.71 -13.62 12.31
C ASP A 655 22.49 -12.93 11.18
N PRO A 656 22.03 -12.98 9.92
CA PRO A 656 22.70 -12.32 8.81
C PRO A 656 22.66 -10.78 8.95
N LEU A 657 21.66 -10.23 9.65
CA LEU A 657 21.53 -8.78 9.86
C LEU A 657 22.53 -8.26 10.89
N GLU A 658 22.99 -9.12 11.81
CA GLU A 658 24.04 -8.80 12.79
C GLU A 658 25.40 -8.59 12.12
N GLN A 659 25.65 -9.21 10.95
CA GLN A 659 26.92 -9.14 10.24
C GLN A 659 27.07 -7.89 9.34
N VAL A 660 26.01 -7.08 9.22
CA VAL A 660 26.03 -5.82 8.47
C VAL A 660 26.43 -4.69 9.44
N GLU A 661 27.74 -4.48 9.63
CA GLU A 661 28.29 -3.37 10.42
C GLU A 661 27.74 -2.03 9.92
N GLY A 662 26.76 -1.47 10.64
CA GLY A 662 26.21 -0.13 10.38
C GLY A 662 24.72 0.07 10.66
N THR A 663 23.90 -0.96 10.90
CA THR A 663 22.45 -0.78 11.09
C THR A 663 21.96 -1.12 12.50
N THR A 664 21.82 -0.09 13.34
CA THR A 664 21.13 -0.18 14.65
C THR A 664 19.63 0.10 14.55
N LEU A 665 19.11 0.43 13.35
CA LEU A 665 17.72 0.84 13.14
C LEU A 665 16.86 -0.32 12.62
N PRO A 666 15.65 -0.54 13.19
CA PRO A 666 14.67 -1.50 12.68
C PRO A 666 14.36 -1.26 11.19
N ARG A 667 14.34 -2.32 10.38
CA ARG A 667 14.01 -2.25 8.96
C ARG A 667 12.55 -2.65 8.75
N GLU A 668 11.71 -1.72 8.32
CA GLU A 668 10.33 -2.03 8.00
C GLU A 668 10.27 -3.04 6.84
N LEU A 669 9.53 -4.13 7.04
CA LEU A 669 9.28 -5.14 6.02
C LEU A 669 7.93 -4.85 5.41
N ILE A 670 7.97 -4.53 4.12
CA ILE A 670 6.77 -4.28 3.33
C ILE A 670 6.51 -5.45 2.37
N ARG A 671 7.54 -6.25 2.04
CA ARG A 671 7.42 -7.51 1.28
C ARG A 671 8.36 -8.60 1.82
N LEU A 672 7.99 -9.87 1.63
CA LEU A 672 8.77 -11.04 2.09
C LEU A 672 10.11 -11.23 1.37
N GLN A 673 10.25 -10.66 0.17
CA GLN A 673 11.50 -10.67 -0.57
C GLN A 673 12.51 -9.63 -0.07
N ASP A 674 12.08 -8.73 0.80
CA ASP A 674 12.97 -7.75 1.44
C ASP A 674 13.72 -8.38 2.64
N LEU A 675 13.43 -9.64 3.00
CA LEU A 675 14.14 -10.38 4.05
C LEU A 675 15.63 -10.53 3.72
N ILE A 676 16.48 -10.11 4.66
CA ILE A 676 17.90 -10.51 4.64
C ILE A 676 18.00 -11.88 5.30
N LEU A 677 18.42 -12.90 4.54
CA LEU A 677 18.52 -14.32 4.92
C LEU A 677 19.97 -14.79 5.11
#